data_AF-A0A0Q6LEM3-F1
#
_entry.id   AF-A0A0Q6LEM3-F1
#
_cell.length_a   1.000
_cell.length_b   1.000
_cell.length_c   1.000
_cell.angle_alpha   90.00
_cell.angle_beta   90.00
_cell.angle_gamma   90.00
#
_symmetry.space_group_name_H-M   'P 1'
#
loop_
_entity.id
_entity.type
_entity.pdbx_description
1 polymer ?
#
loop_
_entity_poly.entity_id
_entity_poly.type
_entity_poly.pdbx_seq_one_letter_code
_entity_poly.pdbx_strand_id
1 'polypeptide(L)'
;MVGGNANPPDPVGLVPLFPQGTPITEPIQTVEADGTLVTYMGMRPTERHARERGEAWDAPDQGPGRYLTFPSFYFQNRSFGLVIRDEVPAGRSKITFTLRVNDGTFDGTTFSLFRNASDPNVRDYGWALNYGFGNPKFLNQDHYPLPICIAGQPDADCQFSVDTNWRTDPHSTLKVGDPVELAPAPRLKYNADGSAVIDGGGARYYSFEQLYVAGVGLRPWYGIAPNLDSAALPADTLSGGQTSLSYNYSEEPMRVFQQMANNIGIQNTRRFVEGRRLFHTSFVDGRHSEHPESNPVFSAHAGQLGPRYNQVSCIACHAMNGRTTAPAAGTPFAGTVLTGSAGSDGKRVPDATYGLNVLQKAGAAGAADYGVNVQAYTTTVRTLADGEKVELQKPVYAFKGPVPAQFSARQAPQVIGVGLLEALPESTVLALADPGDANGDGIRGVANLVIDPETGQTRLGRFGWKAAKASVRHQAAEALVNDMGVVSPVYPSRSCQRAATDCRSNPQGSGVNEQELQRVVQYLELLAVPAQRSLRSAFPAGVRVSPEHEVNPAQVARGAQLFTQVNCVGCHTATLKTGTTHPFAELRDQTIHPYTNLLLHDMGAGLADTVAEGKAQPSMWRTAPLWGIGSLPFVQGAAQNVRYLHDGRARTLMEAIGWHGGEADNSRQRFEALSKDDRAAVLAFLATL
;
A
#
# COMPACT_ATOMS: atom_id res chain seq x y z
N MET A 1 -30.49 -27.48 -2.05
CA MET A 1 -31.19 -26.63 -3.04
C MET A 1 -32.27 -25.82 -2.33
N VAL A 2 -31.91 -24.60 -1.92
CA VAL A 2 -32.72 -23.38 -1.72
C VAL A 2 -31.63 -22.32 -1.51
N GLY A 3 -31.49 -21.20 -2.21
CA GLY A 3 -32.07 -20.62 -3.40
C GLY A 3 -31.12 -19.46 -3.70
N GLY A 4 -30.52 -19.42 -4.89
CA GLY A 4 -29.57 -18.38 -5.25
C GLY A 4 -30.27 -17.03 -5.20
N ASN A 5 -29.82 -16.15 -4.30
CA ASN A 5 -30.19 -14.74 -4.35
C ASN A 5 -29.54 -14.17 -5.62
N ALA A 6 -30.35 -14.08 -6.68
CA ALA A 6 -30.08 -13.16 -7.76
C ALA A 6 -29.93 -11.76 -7.15
N ASN A 7 -28.78 -11.13 -7.40
CA ASN A 7 -28.57 -9.74 -7.03
C ASN A 7 -29.74 -8.89 -7.54
N PRO A 8 -30.32 -8.00 -6.72
CA PRO A 8 -31.28 -7.05 -7.22
C PRO A 8 -30.64 -6.22 -8.35
N PRO A 9 -31.38 -5.86 -9.40
CA PRO A 9 -30.87 -5.01 -10.46
C PRO A 9 -30.43 -3.66 -9.86
N ASP A 10 -29.23 -3.23 -10.21
CA ASP A 10 -28.65 -1.95 -9.79
C ASP A 10 -29.67 -0.81 -10.05
N PRO A 11 -30.21 -0.14 -9.01
CA PRO A 11 -31.23 0.90 -9.20
C PRO A 11 -30.66 2.19 -9.80
N VAL A 12 -29.36 2.22 -10.10
CA VAL A 12 -28.67 3.28 -10.82
C VAL A 12 -27.89 2.58 -11.92
N GLY A 13 -28.10 2.93 -13.21
CA GLY A 13 -27.38 2.34 -14.35
C GLY A 13 -25.89 2.67 -14.36
N LEU A 14 -25.15 2.23 -13.34
CA LEU A 14 -23.72 2.39 -13.18
C LEU A 14 -23.02 1.35 -14.03
N VAL A 15 -22.07 1.81 -14.82
CA VAL A 15 -21.23 0.90 -15.61
C VAL A 15 -20.11 0.40 -14.69
N PRO A 16 -19.99 -0.93 -14.47
CA PRO A 16 -18.92 -1.49 -13.65
C PRO A 16 -17.56 -0.99 -14.11
N LEU A 17 -16.65 -0.70 -13.18
CA LEU A 17 -15.29 -0.26 -13.54
C LEU A 17 -14.56 -1.33 -14.37
N PHE A 18 -14.70 -2.59 -13.96
CA PHE A 18 -14.19 -3.75 -14.70
C PHE A 18 -15.35 -4.66 -15.12
N PRO A 19 -15.65 -4.78 -16.43
CA PRO A 19 -16.75 -5.60 -16.91
C PRO A 19 -16.51 -7.10 -16.66
N GLN A 20 -17.59 -7.88 -16.72
CA GLN A 20 -17.48 -9.34 -16.70
C GLN A 20 -16.64 -9.83 -17.88
N GLY A 21 -15.78 -10.82 -17.64
CA GLY A 21 -14.86 -11.36 -18.65
C GLY A 21 -13.58 -10.56 -18.85
N THR A 22 -13.32 -9.50 -18.06
CA THR A 22 -12.01 -8.81 -18.09
C THR A 22 -10.87 -9.82 -17.92
N PRO A 23 -9.92 -9.89 -18.87
CA PRO A 23 -8.82 -10.83 -18.80
C PRO A 23 -7.93 -10.61 -17.58
N ILE A 24 -7.39 -11.71 -17.06
CA ILE A 24 -6.32 -11.67 -16.06
C ILE A 24 -5.01 -11.35 -16.80
N THR A 25 -4.24 -10.40 -16.26
CA THR A 25 -2.94 -9.99 -16.82
C THR A 25 -1.89 -11.09 -16.69
N GLU A 26 -1.87 -11.76 -15.54
CA GLU A 26 -1.00 -12.90 -15.23
C GLU A 26 -1.72 -13.77 -14.17
N PRO A 27 -1.81 -15.10 -14.35
CA PRO A 27 -2.34 -15.96 -13.29
C PRO A 27 -1.34 -16.03 -12.13
N ILE A 28 -1.84 -16.04 -10.90
CA ILE A 28 -1.02 -16.25 -9.69
C ILE A 28 -1.08 -17.69 -9.18
N GLN A 29 -2.13 -18.42 -9.54
CA GLN A 29 -2.32 -19.81 -9.17
C GLN A 29 -3.31 -20.51 -10.12
N THR A 30 -3.01 -21.75 -10.51
CA THR A 30 -3.87 -22.61 -11.34
C THR A 30 -3.84 -24.05 -10.82
N VAL A 31 -4.82 -24.86 -11.24
CA VAL A 31 -4.90 -26.28 -10.92
C VAL A 31 -4.94 -27.08 -12.23
N GLU A 32 -4.00 -28.00 -12.41
CA GLU A 32 -3.96 -28.91 -13.56
C GLU A 32 -5.04 -29.99 -13.44
N ALA A 33 -5.31 -30.70 -14.54
CA ALA A 33 -6.38 -31.71 -14.60
C ALA A 33 -6.21 -32.87 -13.60
N ASP A 34 -4.97 -33.17 -13.19
CA ASP A 34 -4.67 -34.24 -12.22
C ASP A 34 -4.68 -33.75 -10.76
N GLY A 35 -5.02 -32.48 -10.53
CA GLY A 35 -5.03 -31.85 -9.20
C GLY A 35 -3.72 -31.17 -8.82
N THR A 36 -2.69 -31.18 -9.66
CA THR A 36 -1.43 -30.46 -9.40
C THR A 36 -1.69 -28.95 -9.29
N LEU A 37 -1.19 -28.35 -8.22
CA LEU A 37 -1.31 -26.92 -7.98
C LEU A 37 -0.10 -26.20 -8.55
N VAL A 38 -0.30 -25.23 -9.44
CA VAL A 38 0.77 -24.40 -10.00
C VAL A 38 0.65 -22.99 -9.47
N THR A 39 1.66 -22.49 -8.76
CA THR A 39 1.67 -21.14 -8.18
C THR A 39 2.77 -20.30 -8.81
N TYR A 40 2.45 -19.06 -9.18
CA TYR A 40 3.37 -18.09 -9.78
C TYR A 40 3.70 -17.02 -8.76
N MET A 41 4.95 -17.00 -8.32
CA MET A 41 5.40 -16.22 -7.17
C MET A 41 6.49 -15.25 -7.60
N GLY A 42 6.19 -13.97 -7.58
CA GLY A 42 7.14 -12.91 -7.89
C GLY A 42 8.00 -12.48 -6.69
N MET A 43 9.22 -12.04 -6.99
CA MET A 43 10.24 -11.69 -6.01
C MET A 43 11.07 -10.48 -6.45
N ARG A 44 11.56 -9.76 -5.45
CA ARG A 44 12.52 -8.65 -5.59
C ARG A 44 13.76 -8.93 -4.73
N PRO A 45 14.91 -8.30 -5.04
CA PRO A 45 16.12 -8.48 -4.25
C PRO A 45 16.01 -7.79 -2.89
N THR A 46 16.56 -8.42 -1.86
CA THR A 46 16.85 -7.83 -0.54
C THR A 46 18.36 -7.92 -0.30
N GLU A 47 18.96 -7.05 0.52
CA GLU A 47 20.41 -7.16 0.81
C GLU A 47 20.69 -7.98 2.07
N ARG A 48 19.65 -8.37 2.81
CA ARG A 48 19.68 -9.23 4.01
C ARG A 48 18.48 -10.16 4.06
N HIS A 49 18.51 -11.15 4.94
CA HIS A 49 17.36 -11.97 5.34
C HIS A 49 16.39 -11.22 6.28
N ALA A 50 15.13 -11.67 6.38
CA ALA A 50 14.10 -11.00 7.18
C ALA A 50 14.38 -11.02 8.68
N ARG A 51 15.19 -11.99 9.12
CA ARG A 51 15.55 -12.24 10.52
C ARG A 51 17.06 -12.12 10.76
N GLU A 52 17.78 -11.47 9.86
CA GLU A 52 19.22 -11.22 10.02
C GLU A 52 19.44 -9.84 10.65
N ARG A 53 20.25 -9.78 11.72
CA ARG A 53 20.67 -8.53 12.38
C ARG A 53 22.17 -8.34 12.22
N GLY A 54 22.62 -7.09 12.13
CA GLY A 54 24.05 -6.76 12.17
C GLY A 54 24.60 -6.73 13.61
N GLU A 55 23.70 -6.72 14.59
CA GLU A 55 23.92 -6.49 16.01
C GLU A 55 23.47 -7.70 16.84
N ALA A 56 23.81 -7.70 18.13
CA ALA A 56 23.31 -8.70 19.06
C ALA A 56 21.78 -8.63 19.18
N TRP A 57 21.13 -9.79 19.29
CA TRP A 57 19.67 -9.93 19.30
C TRP A 57 18.97 -9.28 20.50
N ASP A 58 19.71 -8.89 21.54
CA ASP A 58 19.21 -8.16 22.72
C ASP A 58 19.31 -6.62 22.55
N ALA A 59 19.96 -6.14 21.49
CA ALA A 59 20.14 -4.73 21.19
C ALA A 59 19.17 -4.22 20.10
N PRO A 60 18.87 -2.91 20.09
CA PRO A 60 18.35 -2.24 18.89
C PRO A 60 19.21 -2.46 17.66
N ASP A 61 18.59 -2.70 16.50
CA ASP A 61 19.26 -2.44 15.22
C ASP A 61 19.70 -0.97 15.17
N GLN A 62 20.97 -0.75 14.82
CA GLN A 62 21.57 0.59 14.69
C GLN A 62 21.75 1.01 13.23
N GLY A 63 21.54 0.08 12.29
CA GLY A 63 21.55 0.34 10.86
C GLY A 63 20.16 0.68 10.32
N PRO A 64 20.07 1.16 9.07
CA PRO A 64 18.78 1.42 8.42
C PRO A 64 17.97 0.15 8.09
N GLY A 65 18.35 -1.02 8.61
CA GLY A 65 18.02 -2.35 8.09
C GLY A 65 18.33 -2.50 6.60
N ARG A 66 18.27 -3.72 6.05
CA ARG A 66 18.46 -3.93 4.59
C ARG A 66 17.59 -5.03 3.99
N TYR A 67 16.51 -5.38 4.66
CA TYR A 67 15.54 -6.36 4.18
C TYR A 67 14.38 -5.67 3.47
N LEU A 68 13.58 -4.85 4.16
CA LEU A 68 12.46 -4.10 3.56
C LEU A 68 12.92 -2.95 2.64
N THR A 69 14.20 -2.57 2.73
CA THR A 69 14.85 -1.63 1.82
C THR A 69 14.94 -2.17 0.38
N PHE A 70 14.64 -1.33 -0.61
CA PHE A 70 14.94 -1.60 -2.01
C PHE A 70 16.40 -1.22 -2.32
N PRO A 71 17.23 -2.14 -2.83
CA PRO A 71 18.63 -1.83 -3.16
C PRO A 71 18.71 -0.85 -4.34
N SER A 72 19.89 -0.26 -4.58
CA SER A 72 20.12 0.50 -5.81
C SER A 72 19.86 -0.39 -7.04
N PHE A 73 19.40 0.24 -8.12
CA PHE A 73 19.12 -0.41 -9.41
C PHE A 73 18.08 -1.53 -9.35
N TYR A 74 17.24 -1.61 -8.31
CA TYR A 74 16.23 -2.68 -8.12
C TYR A 74 15.28 -2.86 -9.33
N PHE A 75 15.14 -1.83 -10.16
CA PHE A 75 14.32 -1.81 -11.37
C PHE A 75 15.08 -2.19 -12.66
N GLN A 76 16.34 -2.67 -12.56
CA GLN A 76 17.15 -3.11 -13.70
C GLN A 76 17.57 -4.57 -13.52
N ASN A 77 16.97 -5.48 -14.29
CA ASN A 77 17.32 -6.91 -14.34
C ASN A 77 17.45 -7.60 -12.98
N ARG A 78 16.65 -7.19 -12.00
CA ARG A 78 16.67 -7.74 -10.64
C ARG A 78 15.32 -8.32 -10.20
N SER A 79 14.29 -8.27 -11.04
CA SER A 79 13.01 -8.92 -10.77
C SER A 79 12.97 -10.34 -11.34
N PHE A 80 12.39 -11.26 -10.59
CA PHE A 80 12.33 -12.69 -10.91
C PHE A 80 11.21 -13.34 -10.09
N GLY A 81 11.09 -14.66 -10.18
CA GLY A 81 10.14 -15.40 -9.37
C GLY A 81 10.26 -16.90 -9.52
N LEU A 82 9.37 -17.62 -8.84
CA LEU A 82 9.27 -19.07 -8.88
C LEU A 82 7.95 -19.49 -9.50
N VAL A 83 7.98 -20.47 -10.41
CA VAL A 83 6.83 -21.32 -10.69
C VAL A 83 6.94 -22.53 -9.79
N ILE A 84 5.94 -22.71 -8.93
CA ILE A 84 5.88 -23.79 -7.95
C ILE A 84 4.85 -24.78 -8.43
N ARG A 85 5.30 -25.93 -8.94
CA ARG A 85 4.44 -27.04 -9.35
C ARG A 85 4.38 -28.05 -8.22
N ASP A 86 3.28 -28.01 -7.49
CA ASP A 86 3.02 -28.81 -6.29
C ASP A 86 2.08 -29.98 -6.61
N GLU A 87 2.66 -31.17 -6.59
CA GLU A 87 1.99 -32.43 -6.93
C GLU A 87 1.41 -33.14 -5.70
N VAL A 88 1.63 -32.60 -4.51
CA VAL A 88 1.11 -33.15 -3.25
C VAL A 88 -0.42 -33.25 -3.23
N PRO A 89 -1.20 -32.24 -3.66
CA PRO A 89 -2.67 -32.38 -3.75
C PRO A 89 -3.12 -33.43 -4.78
N ALA A 90 -2.27 -33.79 -5.75
CA ALA A 90 -2.51 -34.88 -6.70
C ALA A 90 -2.11 -36.27 -6.16
N GLY A 91 -1.82 -36.39 -4.86
CA GLY A 91 -1.48 -37.64 -4.20
C GLY A 91 -0.02 -38.08 -4.36
N ARG A 92 0.84 -37.21 -4.88
CA ARG A 92 2.30 -37.44 -4.95
C ARG A 92 2.97 -36.75 -3.76
N SER A 93 4.29 -36.77 -3.69
CA SER A 93 5.04 -36.14 -2.59
C SER A 93 6.11 -35.19 -3.09
N LYS A 94 5.89 -34.55 -4.24
CA LYS A 94 6.91 -33.76 -4.95
C LYS A 94 6.44 -32.33 -5.19
N ILE A 95 7.33 -31.38 -4.93
CA ILE A 95 7.17 -29.98 -5.35
C ILE A 95 8.37 -29.61 -6.22
N THR A 96 8.11 -29.06 -7.41
CA THR A 96 9.13 -28.58 -8.33
C THR A 96 9.11 -27.06 -8.36
N PHE A 97 10.27 -26.45 -8.17
CA PHE A 97 10.49 -25.01 -8.22
C PHE A 97 11.25 -24.66 -9.47
N THR A 98 10.67 -23.83 -10.33
CA THR A 98 11.32 -23.29 -11.52
C THR A 98 11.61 -21.81 -11.33
N LEU A 99 12.88 -21.41 -11.46
CA LEU A 99 13.28 -20.01 -11.45
C LEU A 99 12.98 -19.34 -12.79
N ARG A 100 12.19 -18.27 -12.76
CA ARG A 100 11.94 -17.39 -13.90
C ARG A 100 12.54 -16.02 -13.66
N VAL A 101 13.46 -15.63 -14.53
CA VAL A 101 14.04 -14.28 -14.56
C VAL A 101 13.20 -13.41 -15.50
N ASN A 102 12.80 -12.22 -15.06
CA ASN A 102 12.03 -11.31 -15.92
C ASN A 102 12.88 -10.68 -17.02
N ASP A 103 14.12 -10.30 -16.69
CA ASP A 103 15.05 -9.65 -17.61
C ASP A 103 16.50 -10.03 -17.31
N GLY A 104 17.29 -10.27 -18.37
CA GLY A 104 18.72 -10.51 -18.27
C GLY A 104 19.10 -11.95 -17.92
N THR A 105 20.21 -12.10 -17.20
CA THR A 105 20.84 -13.39 -16.89
C THR A 105 21.24 -13.44 -15.43
N PHE A 106 20.81 -14.50 -14.75
CA PHE A 106 21.27 -14.86 -13.42
C PHE A 106 22.29 -15.99 -13.52
N ASP A 107 23.37 -15.86 -12.76
CA ASP A 107 24.54 -16.75 -12.76
C ASP A 107 24.79 -17.26 -11.34
N GLY A 108 24.29 -18.46 -11.06
CA GLY A 108 24.42 -19.11 -9.76
C GLY A 108 23.45 -18.64 -8.71
N THR A 109 22.17 -18.53 -9.07
CA THR A 109 21.09 -18.34 -8.09
C THR A 109 20.97 -19.58 -7.23
N THR A 110 21.02 -19.40 -5.91
CA THR A 110 20.86 -20.49 -4.94
C THR A 110 19.50 -20.41 -4.26
N PHE A 111 19.09 -21.50 -3.61
CA PHE A 111 17.89 -21.55 -2.80
C PHE A 111 18.26 -21.74 -1.33
N SER A 112 17.80 -20.85 -0.44
CA SER A 112 18.07 -20.95 1.00
C SER A 112 16.77 -21.21 1.76
N LEU A 113 16.88 -22.03 2.81
CA LEU A 113 15.84 -22.16 3.84
C LEU A 113 16.18 -21.21 4.99
N PHE A 114 15.17 -20.67 5.66
CA PHE A 114 15.40 -19.74 6.78
C PHE A 114 15.93 -20.44 8.02
N ARG A 115 15.57 -21.71 8.21
CA ARG A 115 15.88 -22.47 9.41
C ARG A 115 16.68 -23.73 9.11
N ASN A 116 17.72 -23.98 9.92
CA ASN A 116 18.22 -25.33 10.10
C ASN A 116 17.25 -26.11 11.00
N ALA A 117 16.39 -26.93 10.40
CA ALA A 117 15.42 -27.76 11.14
C ALA A 117 16.07 -28.73 12.13
N SER A 118 17.37 -29.02 11.95
CA SER A 118 18.11 -30.07 12.66
C SER A 118 18.75 -29.58 13.97
N ASP A 119 18.83 -28.27 14.20
CA ASP A 119 19.43 -27.71 15.41
C ASP A 119 18.50 -26.65 16.05
N PRO A 120 17.82 -26.97 17.16
CA PRO A 120 16.94 -26.05 17.86
C PRO A 120 17.68 -24.89 18.54
N ASN A 121 19.02 -24.91 18.58
CA ASN A 121 19.85 -23.87 19.16
C ASN A 121 20.43 -22.89 18.14
N VAL A 122 20.26 -23.13 16.84
CA VAL A 122 20.69 -22.18 15.79
C VAL A 122 19.86 -20.92 15.90
N ARG A 123 20.54 -19.81 16.19
CA ARG A 123 19.98 -18.45 16.26
C ARG A 123 20.18 -17.65 14.97
N ASP A 124 21.09 -18.13 14.10
CA ASP A 124 21.44 -17.49 12.83
C ASP A 124 20.57 -18.06 11.70
N TYR A 125 19.90 -17.18 10.96
CA TYR A 125 19.01 -17.53 9.85
C TYR A 125 19.77 -17.49 8.52
N GLY A 126 19.40 -18.35 7.56
CA GLY A 126 19.98 -18.35 6.20
C GLY A 126 20.92 -19.52 5.90
N TRP A 127 20.50 -20.75 6.19
CA TRP A 127 21.26 -21.92 5.75
C TRP A 127 21.00 -22.16 4.27
N ALA A 128 22.05 -21.98 3.46
CA ALA A 128 22.00 -22.36 2.06
C ALA A 128 21.85 -23.88 1.98
N LEU A 129 20.69 -24.33 1.51
CA LEU A 129 20.64 -25.59 0.81
C LEU A 129 21.52 -25.39 -0.42
N ASN A 130 22.65 -26.09 -0.53
CA ASN A 130 23.56 -26.01 -1.70
C ASN A 130 22.93 -26.61 -2.98
N TYR A 131 21.63 -26.44 -3.17
CA TYR A 131 20.90 -26.77 -4.38
C TYR A 131 20.73 -25.48 -5.19
N GLY A 132 21.49 -25.38 -6.29
CA GLY A 132 21.23 -24.37 -7.31
C GLY A 132 20.06 -24.81 -8.21
N PHE A 133 19.44 -23.85 -8.91
CA PHE A 133 18.50 -24.16 -9.98
C PHE A 133 19.25 -24.81 -11.14
N GLY A 134 19.20 -26.13 -11.24
CA GLY A 134 19.98 -26.86 -12.24
C GLY A 134 19.56 -26.46 -13.66
N ASN A 135 20.53 -26.06 -14.49
CA ASN A 135 20.32 -25.83 -15.91
C ASN A 135 21.15 -26.79 -16.77
N PRO A 136 20.53 -27.85 -17.35
CA PRO A 136 21.26 -28.88 -18.09
C PRO A 136 21.99 -28.35 -19.34
N LYS A 137 21.60 -27.19 -19.87
CA LYS A 137 22.25 -26.57 -21.05
C LYS A 137 23.59 -25.93 -20.73
N PHE A 138 23.83 -25.58 -19.47
CA PHE A 138 25.05 -24.90 -19.02
C PHE A 138 25.86 -25.71 -18.01
N LEU A 139 25.46 -26.96 -17.73
CA LEU A 139 26.27 -27.90 -16.95
C LEU A 139 27.58 -28.21 -17.68
N ASN A 140 28.72 -28.05 -17.00
CA ASN A 140 30.04 -28.44 -17.48
C ASN A 140 30.59 -27.69 -18.72
N GLN A 141 30.23 -26.43 -18.94
CA GLN A 141 31.03 -25.56 -19.80
C GLN A 141 32.22 -25.00 -18.99
N ASP A 142 33.45 -25.10 -19.52
CA ASP A 142 34.73 -24.77 -18.87
C ASP A 142 34.86 -23.33 -18.29
N HIS A 143 33.81 -22.50 -18.40
CA HIS A 143 33.79 -21.10 -17.96
C HIS A 143 32.64 -20.75 -17.00
N TYR A 144 31.78 -21.69 -16.59
CA TYR A 144 30.68 -21.41 -15.64
C TYR A 144 30.58 -22.48 -14.54
N PRO A 145 31.13 -22.21 -13.34
CA PRO A 145 31.06 -23.14 -12.21
C PRO A 145 29.67 -23.20 -11.53
N LEU A 146 28.70 -22.38 -11.95
CA LEU A 146 27.37 -22.26 -11.34
C LEU A 146 26.25 -22.29 -12.40
N PRO A 147 25.01 -22.71 -12.05
CA PRO A 147 23.90 -22.78 -13.01
C PRO A 147 23.44 -21.40 -13.51
N ILE A 148 23.22 -21.27 -14.82
CA ILE A 148 22.77 -20.04 -15.48
C ILE A 148 21.27 -20.09 -15.75
N CYS A 149 20.55 -19.02 -15.44
CA CYS A 149 19.13 -18.85 -15.79
C CYS A 149 18.91 -17.54 -16.55
N ILE A 150 18.26 -17.61 -17.70
CA ILE A 150 18.11 -16.49 -18.64
C ILE A 150 16.62 -16.17 -18.84
N ALA A 151 16.29 -14.89 -18.95
CA ALA A 151 14.94 -14.47 -19.30
C ALA A 151 14.48 -15.10 -20.64
N GLY A 152 13.23 -15.57 -20.66
CA GLY A 152 12.62 -16.19 -21.85
C GLY A 152 13.02 -17.65 -22.13
N GLN A 153 13.82 -18.28 -21.26
CA GLN A 153 14.14 -19.71 -21.39
C GLN A 153 12.94 -20.60 -21.02
N PRO A 154 12.85 -21.84 -21.56
CA PRO A 154 11.90 -22.85 -21.13
C PRO A 154 11.96 -23.17 -19.63
N ASP A 155 10.81 -23.46 -19.02
CA ASP A 155 10.71 -23.79 -17.58
C ASP A 155 11.53 -25.00 -17.15
N ALA A 156 11.72 -25.97 -18.06
CA ALA A 156 12.50 -27.18 -17.79
C ALA A 156 14.00 -26.89 -17.56
N ASP A 157 14.47 -25.70 -17.96
CA ASP A 157 15.89 -25.37 -17.96
C ASP A 157 16.38 -24.77 -16.64
N CYS A 158 15.54 -24.37 -15.68
CA CYS A 158 16.03 -23.84 -14.39
C CYS A 158 15.16 -24.26 -13.22
N GLN A 159 15.31 -25.51 -12.81
CA GLN A 159 14.46 -26.11 -11.79
C GLN A 159 15.22 -26.93 -10.77
N PHE A 160 14.62 -27.10 -9.60
CA PHE A 160 14.94 -28.15 -8.65
C PHE A 160 13.64 -28.70 -8.06
N SER A 161 13.71 -29.86 -7.42
CA SER A 161 12.56 -30.46 -6.76
C SER A 161 12.91 -30.88 -5.34
N VAL A 162 11.90 -30.89 -4.49
CA VAL A 162 11.94 -31.46 -3.14
C VAL A 162 10.84 -32.50 -3.03
N ASP A 163 11.12 -33.58 -2.31
CA ASP A 163 10.20 -34.68 -2.08
C ASP A 163 10.02 -35.06 -0.59
N THR A 164 10.75 -34.37 0.28
CA THR A 164 10.69 -34.55 1.74
C THR A 164 10.42 -33.24 2.47
N ASN A 165 9.90 -33.35 3.70
CA ASN A 165 9.66 -32.20 4.57
C ASN A 165 10.94 -31.81 5.34
N TRP A 166 11.79 -31.04 4.68
CA TRP A 166 13.05 -30.53 5.23
C TRP A 166 12.89 -29.67 6.50
N ARG A 167 11.68 -29.21 6.81
CA ARG A 167 11.41 -28.30 7.94
C ARG A 167 11.16 -29.03 9.26
N THR A 168 10.51 -30.18 9.25
CA THR A 168 10.19 -30.93 10.49
C THR A 168 10.91 -32.27 10.59
N ASP A 169 11.02 -32.99 9.48
CA ASP A 169 11.69 -34.27 9.41
C ASP A 169 12.14 -34.51 7.96
N PRO A 170 13.45 -34.34 7.64
CA PRO A 170 13.96 -34.47 6.28
C PRO A 170 13.81 -35.88 5.69
N HIS A 171 13.39 -36.87 6.48
CA HIS A 171 13.08 -38.22 6.03
C HIS A 171 11.58 -38.48 5.80
N SER A 172 10.71 -37.54 6.17
CA SER A 172 9.27 -37.66 5.99
C SER A 172 8.83 -37.15 4.61
N THR A 173 7.85 -37.83 4.00
CA THR A 173 7.28 -37.40 2.71
C THR A 173 6.43 -36.16 2.88
N LEU A 174 6.47 -35.26 1.89
CA LEU A 174 5.62 -34.06 1.87
C LEU A 174 4.11 -34.41 1.88
N LYS A 175 3.34 -33.66 2.66
CA LYS A 175 1.89 -33.77 2.81
C LYS A 175 1.23 -32.41 2.67
N VAL A 176 -0.06 -32.41 2.29
CA VAL A 176 -0.86 -31.18 2.25
C VAL A 176 -0.85 -30.54 3.63
N GLY A 177 -0.57 -29.23 3.68
CA GLY A 177 -0.40 -28.46 4.91
C GLY A 177 1.05 -28.28 5.36
N ASP A 178 2.01 -29.01 4.77
CA ASP A 178 3.41 -28.85 5.13
C ASP A 178 3.94 -27.46 4.72
N PRO A 179 4.55 -26.71 5.66
CA PRO A 179 5.16 -25.41 5.36
C PRO A 179 6.51 -25.57 4.65
N VAL A 180 6.70 -24.80 3.58
CA VAL A 180 7.94 -24.68 2.81
C VAL A 180 8.36 -23.21 2.79
N GLU A 181 9.52 -22.94 3.37
CA GLU A 181 10.10 -21.61 3.47
C GLU A 181 10.93 -21.28 2.23
N LEU A 182 10.71 -20.11 1.61
CA LEU A 182 11.29 -19.77 0.31
C LEU A 182 12.12 -18.47 0.37
N ALA A 183 13.45 -18.56 0.26
CA ALA A 183 14.30 -17.44 -0.15
C ALA A 183 15.40 -17.86 -1.13
N PRO A 184 15.12 -17.78 -2.43
CA PRO A 184 16.15 -17.73 -3.44
C PRO A 184 17.11 -16.56 -3.19
N ALA A 185 18.39 -16.76 -3.45
CA ALA A 185 19.41 -15.72 -3.44
C ALA A 185 19.85 -15.46 -4.88
N PRO A 186 19.25 -14.47 -5.58
CA PRO A 186 19.58 -14.19 -6.97
C PRO A 186 20.99 -13.62 -7.09
N ARG A 187 21.66 -14.04 -8.16
CA ARG A 187 22.97 -13.52 -8.54
C ARG A 187 22.96 -13.12 -10.00
N LEU A 188 23.19 -11.84 -10.27
CA LEU A 188 23.32 -11.32 -11.63
C LEU A 188 24.69 -11.69 -12.20
N LYS A 189 24.82 -11.68 -13.53
CA LYS A 189 26.13 -11.71 -14.20
C LYS A 189 27.01 -10.56 -13.68
N TYR A 190 28.25 -10.86 -13.33
CA TYR A 190 29.15 -9.94 -12.62
C TYR A 190 30.54 -9.86 -13.26
N ASN A 191 31.21 -8.72 -13.06
CA ASN A 191 32.60 -8.46 -13.46
C ASN A 191 33.57 -9.10 -12.46
N ALA A 192 34.88 -9.10 -12.79
CA ALA A 192 35.91 -9.65 -11.91
C ALA A 192 36.00 -8.97 -10.53
N ASP A 193 35.57 -7.71 -10.44
CA ASP A 193 35.49 -6.94 -9.18
C ASP A 193 34.22 -7.24 -8.36
N GLY A 194 33.33 -8.11 -8.84
CA GLY A 194 32.08 -8.49 -8.19
C GLY A 194 30.89 -7.57 -8.47
N SER A 195 31.07 -6.48 -9.22
CA SER A 195 29.98 -5.59 -9.64
C SER A 195 29.11 -6.22 -10.73
N ALA A 196 27.83 -5.85 -10.79
CA ALA A 196 26.93 -6.34 -11.83
C ALA A 196 27.35 -5.80 -13.21
N VAL A 197 27.40 -6.66 -14.23
CA VAL A 197 27.82 -6.28 -15.59
C VAL A 197 26.95 -5.17 -16.18
N ILE A 198 25.65 -5.15 -15.84
CA ILE A 198 24.68 -4.26 -16.47
C ILE A 198 24.80 -2.80 -16.01
N ASP A 199 25.17 -2.54 -14.76
CA ASP A 199 25.11 -1.20 -14.16
C ASP A 199 26.23 -0.89 -13.15
N GLY A 200 27.14 -1.83 -12.90
CA GLY A 200 28.20 -1.66 -11.89
C GLY A 200 27.71 -1.69 -10.44
N GLY A 201 26.42 -1.97 -10.19
CA GLY A 201 25.85 -2.09 -8.86
C GLY A 201 26.12 -3.44 -8.20
N GLY A 202 25.40 -3.74 -7.11
CA GLY A 202 25.50 -5.05 -6.46
C GLY A 202 25.04 -6.17 -7.40
N ALA A 203 25.72 -7.31 -7.36
CA ALA A 203 25.39 -8.49 -8.18
C ALA A 203 24.83 -9.68 -7.39
N ARG A 204 24.88 -9.66 -6.06
CA ARG A 204 24.39 -10.73 -5.19
C ARG A 204 23.35 -10.16 -4.23
N TYR A 205 22.21 -10.82 -4.15
CA TYR A 205 21.13 -10.43 -3.25
C TYR A 205 20.51 -11.67 -2.62
N TYR A 206 19.76 -11.44 -1.56
CA TYR A 206 18.72 -12.34 -1.09
C TYR A 206 17.39 -11.97 -1.75
N SER A 207 16.31 -12.57 -1.29
CA SER A 207 14.96 -12.24 -1.73
C SER A 207 14.03 -12.08 -0.54
N PHE A 208 12.86 -11.53 -0.83
CA PHE A 208 11.79 -11.47 0.15
C PHE A 208 11.43 -12.88 0.65
N GLU A 209 11.42 -13.05 1.96
CA GLU A 209 11.12 -14.32 2.61
C GLU A 209 9.63 -14.61 2.57
N GLN A 210 9.27 -15.76 2.01
CA GLN A 210 7.87 -16.16 1.88
C GLN A 210 7.63 -17.57 2.41
N LEU A 211 6.38 -17.82 2.82
CA LEU A 211 5.91 -19.12 3.24
C LEU A 211 4.99 -19.69 2.16
N TYR A 212 5.32 -20.88 1.68
CA TYR A 212 4.44 -21.70 0.87
C TYR A 212 3.88 -22.82 1.73
N VAL A 213 2.63 -23.20 1.52
CA VAL A 213 2.00 -24.35 2.20
C VAL A 213 1.61 -25.37 1.15
N ALA A 214 2.11 -26.60 1.27
CA ALA A 214 1.85 -27.67 0.32
C ALA A 214 0.33 -27.93 0.17
N GLY A 215 -0.13 -28.08 -1.06
CA GLY A 215 -1.53 -28.19 -1.47
C GLY A 215 -2.36 -26.92 -1.32
N VAL A 216 -1.75 -25.79 -0.94
CA VAL A 216 -2.46 -24.59 -0.47
C VAL A 216 -1.95 -23.31 -1.13
N GLY A 217 -0.63 -23.15 -1.32
CA GLY A 217 -0.03 -21.97 -1.96
C GLY A 217 0.68 -21.01 -1.00
N LEU A 218 0.98 -19.80 -1.49
CA LEU A 218 1.66 -18.75 -0.72
C LEU A 218 0.78 -18.23 0.43
N ARG A 219 1.38 -18.03 1.60
CA ARG A 219 0.70 -17.48 2.79
C ARG A 219 1.51 -16.36 3.43
N PRO A 220 0.89 -15.23 3.78
CA PRO A 220 1.47 -14.30 4.75
C PRO A 220 1.74 -15.05 6.06
N TRP A 221 2.80 -14.68 6.78
CA TRP A 221 3.31 -15.48 7.89
C TRP A 221 3.76 -14.64 9.10
N TYR A 222 3.87 -15.31 10.24
CA TYR A 222 4.44 -14.78 11.49
C TYR A 222 5.23 -15.87 12.22
N GLY A 223 6.04 -15.49 13.20
CA GLY A 223 6.92 -16.36 13.97
C GLY A 223 6.26 -16.92 15.23
N ILE A 224 6.09 -18.23 15.30
CA ILE A 224 5.56 -18.97 16.46
C ILE A 224 6.67 -19.70 17.22
N ALA A 225 6.31 -20.27 18.37
CA ALA A 225 7.27 -21.03 19.17
C ALA A 225 7.55 -22.40 18.50
N PRO A 226 8.76 -22.95 18.67
CA PRO A 226 9.94 -22.32 19.26
C PRO A 226 10.73 -21.48 18.24
N ASN A 227 11.30 -20.37 18.72
CA ASN A 227 12.27 -19.53 18.00
C ASN A 227 11.74 -18.96 16.67
N LEU A 228 10.64 -18.21 16.72
CA LEU A 228 10.05 -17.53 15.56
C LEU A 228 9.80 -18.45 14.34
N ASP A 229 9.43 -19.70 14.56
CA ASP A 229 9.10 -20.66 13.50
C ASP A 229 7.99 -20.11 12.58
N SER A 230 8.14 -20.18 11.25
CA SER A 230 7.18 -19.50 10.36
C SER A 230 5.84 -20.25 10.29
N ALA A 231 4.75 -19.63 10.72
CA ALA A 231 3.40 -20.16 10.54
C ALA A 231 2.55 -19.22 9.69
N ALA A 232 1.61 -19.78 8.94
CA ALA A 232 0.65 -18.99 8.19
C ALA A 232 -0.17 -18.10 9.14
N LEU A 233 -0.35 -16.84 8.76
CA LEU A 233 -1.20 -15.91 9.48
C LEU A 233 -2.67 -16.35 9.38
N PRO A 234 -3.42 -16.33 10.50
CA PRO A 234 -4.86 -16.55 10.51
C PRO A 234 -5.61 -15.57 9.62
N ALA A 235 -6.71 -16.03 9.00
CA ALA A 235 -7.45 -15.25 8.00
C ALA A 235 -7.98 -13.90 8.51
N ASP A 236 -8.38 -13.82 9.78
CA ASP A 236 -8.87 -12.61 10.44
C ASP A 236 -7.79 -11.53 10.63
N THR A 237 -6.51 -11.90 10.56
CA THR A 237 -5.39 -10.94 10.60
C THR A 237 -5.02 -10.40 9.22
N LEU A 238 -5.55 -10.99 8.14
CA LEU A 238 -5.16 -10.67 6.77
C LEU A 238 -5.88 -9.43 6.24
N SER A 239 -5.41 -8.23 6.62
CA SER A 239 -6.01 -6.94 6.24
C SER A 239 -6.29 -6.80 4.73
N GLY A 240 -5.44 -7.38 3.87
CA GLY A 240 -5.57 -7.39 2.42
C GLY A 240 -5.84 -8.77 1.82
N GLY A 241 -6.32 -9.73 2.61
CA GLY A 241 -6.41 -11.13 2.20
C GLY A 241 -5.01 -11.71 1.94
N GLN A 242 -4.86 -12.51 0.88
CA GLN A 242 -3.57 -13.12 0.52
C GLN A 242 -2.52 -12.10 0.05
N THR A 243 -2.92 -10.85 -0.22
CA THR A 243 -1.99 -9.76 -0.54
C THR A 243 -1.30 -9.17 0.69
N SER A 244 -1.79 -9.47 1.90
CA SER A 244 -1.29 -8.89 3.16
C SER A 244 0.20 -9.17 3.36
N LEU A 245 0.92 -8.20 3.90
CA LEU A 245 2.32 -8.42 4.28
C LEU A 245 2.41 -9.31 5.52
N SER A 246 3.39 -10.21 5.51
CA SER A 246 3.85 -10.92 6.70
C SER A 246 4.30 -9.96 7.80
N TYR A 247 4.39 -10.48 9.02
CA TYR A 247 4.95 -9.75 10.14
C TYR A 247 6.42 -9.39 9.89
N ASN A 248 6.80 -8.15 10.20
CA ASN A 248 8.14 -7.62 9.95
C ASN A 248 9.12 -8.04 11.05
N TYR A 249 10.17 -8.80 10.73
CA TYR A 249 11.20 -9.18 11.71
C TYR A 249 12.55 -8.49 11.51
N SER A 250 12.65 -7.60 10.52
CA SER A 250 13.90 -6.93 10.14
C SER A 250 14.13 -5.59 10.83
N GLU A 251 13.27 -5.22 11.79
CA GLU A 251 13.27 -3.91 12.48
C GLU A 251 13.19 -2.70 11.53
N GLU A 252 12.65 -2.88 10.32
CA GLU A 252 12.35 -1.79 9.37
C GLU A 252 10.86 -1.40 9.27
N PRO A 253 10.10 -1.20 10.39
CA PRO A 253 8.66 -0.96 10.31
C PRO A 253 8.31 0.34 9.58
N MET A 254 9.28 1.25 9.42
CA MET A 254 9.09 2.48 8.63
C MET A 254 8.91 2.24 7.12
N ARG A 255 9.24 1.05 6.61
CA ARG A 255 9.16 0.69 5.18
C ARG A 255 7.97 -0.20 4.83
N VAL A 256 7.12 -0.53 5.80
CA VAL A 256 6.02 -1.49 5.62
C VAL A 256 5.03 -1.05 4.53
N PHE A 257 4.83 0.25 4.32
CA PHE A 257 3.93 0.77 3.28
C PHE A 257 4.48 0.76 1.85
N GLN A 258 5.74 0.36 1.66
CA GLN A 258 6.41 0.40 0.36
C GLN A 258 6.44 -0.97 -0.35
N GLN A 259 5.89 -2.01 0.27
CA GLN A 259 6.08 -3.40 -0.13
C GLN A 259 4.97 -3.89 -1.10
N MET A 260 5.33 -4.91 -1.89
CA MET A 260 4.47 -5.56 -2.88
C MET A 260 3.46 -6.49 -2.23
N ALA A 261 2.32 -6.72 -2.90
CA ALA A 261 1.39 -7.80 -2.55
C ALA A 261 2.14 -9.13 -2.30
N ASN A 262 1.84 -9.83 -1.20
CA ASN A 262 2.56 -11.06 -0.85
C ASN A 262 2.38 -12.18 -1.89
N ASN A 263 1.23 -12.22 -2.55
CA ASN A 263 0.90 -13.16 -3.63
C ASN A 263 1.18 -12.61 -5.04
N ILE A 264 2.03 -11.58 -5.18
CA ILE A 264 2.32 -10.95 -6.47
C ILE A 264 2.86 -11.95 -7.50
N GLY A 265 2.39 -11.84 -8.75
CA GLY A 265 2.88 -12.60 -9.89
C GLY A 265 4.31 -12.23 -10.30
N ILE A 266 4.90 -13.07 -11.15
CA ILE A 266 6.31 -12.95 -11.57
C ILE A 266 6.49 -11.70 -12.44
N GLN A 267 5.67 -11.55 -13.49
CA GLN A 267 5.69 -10.37 -14.36
C GLN A 267 5.17 -9.12 -13.63
N ASN A 268 4.21 -9.29 -12.73
CA ASN A 268 3.67 -8.18 -11.96
C ASN A 268 4.68 -7.58 -10.98
N THR A 269 5.67 -8.36 -10.53
CA THR A 269 6.81 -7.82 -9.75
C THR A 269 7.64 -6.83 -10.56
N ARG A 270 7.88 -7.11 -11.85
CA ARG A 270 8.54 -6.16 -12.77
C ARG A 270 7.71 -4.87 -12.90
N ARG A 271 6.39 -5.00 -13.11
CA ARG A 271 5.47 -3.86 -13.22
C ARG A 271 5.51 -2.98 -11.98
N PHE A 272 5.48 -3.61 -10.81
CA PHE A 272 5.58 -2.92 -9.53
C PHE A 272 6.87 -2.11 -9.42
N VAL A 273 8.04 -2.70 -9.68
CA VAL A 273 9.31 -1.99 -9.51
C VAL A 273 9.53 -0.88 -10.56
N GLU A 274 9.06 -1.07 -11.80
CA GLU A 274 9.07 -0.03 -12.83
C GLU A 274 8.15 1.14 -12.47
N GLY A 275 6.95 0.85 -11.95
CA GLY A 275 6.02 1.88 -11.45
C GLY A 275 6.56 2.62 -10.24
N ARG A 276 7.15 1.89 -9.30
CA ARG A 276 7.82 2.45 -8.13
C ARG A 276 8.94 3.42 -8.52
N ARG A 277 9.76 3.07 -9.53
CA ARG A 277 10.82 3.95 -10.05
C ARG A 277 10.25 5.32 -10.42
N LEU A 278 9.16 5.34 -11.20
CA LEU A 278 8.54 6.59 -11.63
C LEU A 278 7.87 7.34 -10.47
N PHE A 279 7.19 6.63 -9.56
CA PHE A 279 6.59 7.22 -8.35
C PHE A 279 7.61 7.98 -7.48
N HIS A 280 8.86 7.49 -7.46
CA HIS A 280 9.99 8.08 -6.74
C HIS A 280 10.82 9.08 -7.56
N THR A 281 10.52 9.28 -8.84
CA THR A 281 11.28 10.16 -9.75
C THR A 281 10.84 11.61 -9.58
N SER A 282 11.82 12.50 -9.47
CA SER A 282 11.63 13.95 -9.53
C SER A 282 11.36 14.39 -10.97
N PHE A 283 10.24 15.06 -11.21
CA PHE A 283 9.89 15.62 -12.51
C PHE A 283 10.64 16.94 -12.83
N VAL A 284 11.53 17.38 -11.93
CA VAL A 284 12.46 18.50 -12.18
C VAL A 284 13.65 18.02 -12.99
N ASP A 285 14.33 16.98 -12.50
CA ASP A 285 15.67 16.58 -12.95
C ASP A 285 15.80 15.08 -13.25
N GLY A 286 14.73 14.30 -13.07
CA GLY A 286 14.71 12.86 -13.29
C GLY A 286 15.42 12.05 -12.19
N ARG A 287 15.91 12.67 -11.12
CA ARG A 287 16.61 11.95 -10.04
C ARG A 287 15.63 11.11 -9.23
N HIS A 288 16.07 9.92 -8.83
CA HIS A 288 15.32 9.04 -7.95
C HIS A 288 15.52 9.46 -6.49
N SER A 289 14.45 9.51 -5.70
CA SER A 289 14.51 9.94 -4.29
C SER A 289 15.30 9.02 -3.36
N GLU A 290 15.50 7.76 -3.75
CA GLU A 290 16.33 6.79 -3.03
C GLU A 290 17.61 6.52 -3.80
N HIS A 291 18.73 6.38 -3.09
CA HIS A 291 20.08 6.20 -3.65
C HIS A 291 20.37 7.17 -4.81
N PRO A 292 20.18 8.50 -4.64
CA PRO A 292 20.21 9.46 -5.75
C PRO A 292 21.57 9.56 -6.47
N GLU A 293 22.66 9.16 -5.81
CA GLU A 293 24.00 9.14 -6.41
C GLU A 293 24.30 7.84 -7.17
N SER A 294 23.52 6.78 -6.95
CA SER A 294 23.72 5.48 -7.60
C SER A 294 22.66 5.22 -8.65
N ASN A 295 21.39 5.45 -8.34
CA ASN A 295 20.29 5.19 -9.26
C ASN A 295 20.37 6.11 -10.50
N PRO A 296 20.20 5.56 -11.72
CA PRO A 296 20.30 6.35 -12.93
C PRO A 296 19.18 7.38 -13.03
N VAL A 297 19.55 8.59 -13.46
CA VAL A 297 18.61 9.66 -13.79
C VAL A 297 17.65 9.18 -14.87
N PHE A 298 16.34 9.31 -14.62
CA PHE A 298 15.31 9.00 -15.60
C PHE A 298 15.06 10.24 -16.47
N SER A 299 16.00 10.53 -17.38
CA SER A 299 16.06 11.77 -18.17
C SER A 299 14.79 12.09 -18.96
N ALA A 300 14.03 11.07 -19.39
CA ALA A 300 12.73 11.22 -20.04
C ALA A 300 11.73 12.03 -19.20
N HIS A 301 11.88 12.02 -17.88
CA HIS A 301 11.02 12.71 -16.91
C HIS A 301 11.64 13.98 -16.30
N ALA A 302 12.80 14.43 -16.78
CA ALA A 302 13.34 15.73 -16.40
C ALA A 302 12.58 16.88 -17.11
N GLY A 303 12.40 18.02 -16.44
CA GLY A 303 11.78 19.21 -17.02
C GLY A 303 10.28 19.08 -17.35
N GLN A 304 9.59 18.12 -16.73
CA GLN A 304 8.17 17.84 -16.98
C GLN A 304 7.22 18.65 -16.08
N LEU A 305 7.73 19.13 -14.95
CA LEU A 305 6.95 19.84 -13.93
C LEU A 305 6.29 21.10 -14.48
N GLY A 306 5.09 21.41 -13.97
CA GLY A 306 4.40 22.67 -14.28
C GLY A 306 5.18 23.90 -13.80
N PRO A 307 4.90 25.11 -14.34
CA PRO A 307 5.53 26.34 -13.87
C PRO A 307 5.21 26.66 -12.40
N ARG A 308 4.13 26.07 -11.88
CA ARG A 308 3.77 26.02 -10.47
C ARG A 308 3.38 24.59 -10.09
N TYR A 309 3.62 24.21 -8.85
CA TYR A 309 3.44 22.85 -8.34
C TYR A 309 3.40 22.84 -6.80
N ASN A 310 2.98 21.73 -6.20
CA ASN A 310 3.05 21.50 -4.75
C ASN A 310 4.28 20.67 -4.37
N GLN A 311 4.56 19.60 -5.13
CA GLN A 311 5.75 18.77 -4.97
C GLN A 311 6.32 18.30 -6.31
N VAL A 312 7.55 17.80 -6.29
CA VAL A 312 8.32 17.41 -7.49
C VAL A 312 8.18 15.94 -7.86
N SER A 313 7.65 15.10 -6.97
CA SER A 313 7.45 13.65 -7.16
C SER A 313 6.24 13.18 -6.35
N CYS A 314 5.67 12.02 -6.71
CA CYS A 314 4.52 11.47 -6.01
C CYS A 314 4.85 11.14 -4.55
N ILE A 315 6.00 10.50 -4.31
CA ILE A 315 6.48 10.14 -2.96
C ILE A 315 6.72 11.36 -2.05
N ALA A 316 6.99 12.55 -2.61
CA ALA A 316 7.21 13.76 -1.81
C ALA A 316 5.91 14.26 -1.14
N CYS A 317 4.74 14.02 -1.75
CA CYS A 317 3.44 14.22 -1.08
C CYS A 317 3.11 13.04 -0.15
N HIS A 318 3.33 11.82 -0.63
CA HIS A 318 3.02 10.55 0.03
C HIS A 318 4.24 9.98 0.74
N ALA A 319 4.76 10.70 1.75
CA ALA A 319 6.03 10.35 2.40
C ALA A 319 6.06 8.89 2.87
N MET A 320 7.00 8.09 2.36
CA MET A 320 7.11 6.64 2.62
C MET A 320 5.81 5.86 2.29
N ASN A 321 5.07 6.30 1.28
CA ASN A 321 3.70 5.85 0.94
C ASN A 321 2.64 6.13 2.03
N GLY A 322 3.04 6.83 3.07
CA GLY A 322 2.19 7.32 4.14
C GLY A 322 1.57 8.67 3.81
N ARG A 323 1.33 9.45 4.87
CA ARG A 323 0.65 10.74 4.78
C ARG A 323 1.64 11.90 4.67
N THR A 324 1.13 13.05 4.27
CA THR A 324 1.88 14.31 4.36
C THR A 324 2.43 14.51 5.77
N THR A 325 3.65 15.02 5.87
CA THR A 325 4.29 15.31 7.15
C THR A 325 3.49 16.35 7.94
N ALA A 326 3.52 16.23 9.27
CA ALA A 326 2.85 17.18 10.15
C ALA A 326 3.44 18.59 10.01
N PRO A 327 2.67 19.61 9.65
CA PRO A 327 3.12 20.99 9.75
C PRO A 327 3.11 21.44 11.23
N ALA A 328 4.11 22.22 11.62
CA ALA A 328 4.07 22.96 12.88
C ALA A 328 3.42 24.34 12.66
N ALA A 329 2.94 24.96 13.74
CA ALA A 329 2.51 26.37 13.66
C ALA A 329 3.67 27.25 13.17
N GLY A 330 3.37 28.21 12.30
CA GLY A 330 4.33 29.07 11.63
C GLY A 330 5.03 28.45 10.40
N THR A 331 4.77 27.18 10.06
CA THR A 331 5.44 26.51 8.93
C THR A 331 4.57 26.43 7.67
N PRO A 332 5.18 26.28 6.47
CA PRO A 332 4.45 26.00 5.24
C PRO A 332 3.59 24.73 5.34
N PHE A 333 2.37 24.80 4.81
CA PHE A 333 1.49 23.67 4.70
C PHE A 333 1.90 22.81 3.50
N ALA A 334 2.47 21.64 3.76
CA ALA A 334 2.97 20.73 2.71
C ALA A 334 1.87 19.95 1.96
N GLY A 335 0.60 20.07 2.38
CA GLY A 335 -0.54 19.42 1.73
C GLY A 335 -1.08 20.21 0.53
N THR A 336 -2.24 19.77 0.03
CA THR A 336 -2.94 20.40 -1.10
C THR A 336 -4.05 21.31 -0.58
N VAL A 337 -4.26 22.47 -1.21
CA VAL A 337 -5.36 23.38 -0.87
C VAL A 337 -6.25 23.56 -2.09
N LEU A 338 -7.36 22.83 -2.12
CA LEU A 338 -8.34 22.96 -3.19
C LEU A 338 -9.12 24.25 -3.02
N THR A 339 -9.47 24.89 -4.13
CA THR A 339 -10.21 26.16 -4.18
C THR A 339 -11.33 26.10 -5.23
N GLY A 340 -12.16 27.14 -5.21
CA GLY A 340 -13.30 27.25 -6.11
C GLY A 340 -14.63 26.97 -5.42
N SER A 341 -15.70 27.40 -6.06
CA SER A 341 -17.05 27.35 -5.51
C SER A 341 -17.96 26.41 -6.26
N ALA A 342 -19.05 25.98 -5.63
CA ALA A 342 -20.11 25.27 -6.33
C ALA A 342 -20.75 26.20 -7.38
N GLY A 343 -20.77 25.78 -8.64
CA GLY A 343 -21.50 26.44 -9.71
C GLY A 343 -22.98 26.04 -9.70
N SER A 344 -23.81 26.85 -10.35
CA SER A 344 -25.26 26.59 -10.47
C SER A 344 -25.60 25.34 -11.28
N ASP A 345 -24.66 24.85 -12.10
CA ASP A 345 -24.75 23.62 -12.89
C ASP A 345 -24.15 22.39 -12.18
N GLY A 346 -23.75 22.54 -10.91
CA GLY A 346 -23.10 21.49 -10.12
C GLY A 346 -21.60 21.29 -10.43
N LYS A 347 -21.02 22.03 -11.38
CA LYS A 347 -19.58 22.03 -11.62
C LYS A 347 -18.88 23.01 -10.68
N ARG A 348 -17.60 22.77 -10.37
CA ARG A 348 -16.80 23.73 -9.60
C ARG A 348 -16.42 24.92 -10.46
N VAL A 349 -16.78 26.12 -10.02
CA VAL A 349 -16.30 27.40 -10.57
C VAL A 349 -14.90 27.66 -9.99
N PRO A 350 -13.86 27.75 -10.83
CA PRO A 350 -12.50 27.97 -10.33
C PRO A 350 -12.33 29.33 -9.68
N ASP A 351 -11.52 29.41 -8.61
CA ASP A 351 -11.12 30.65 -7.97
C ASP A 351 -10.41 31.58 -8.98
N ALA A 352 -10.64 32.89 -8.85
CA ALA A 352 -10.13 33.89 -9.80
C ALA A 352 -8.60 33.99 -9.80
N THR A 353 -7.94 33.69 -8.67
CA THR A 353 -6.49 33.73 -8.52
C THR A 353 -5.88 32.34 -8.72
N TYR A 354 -6.44 31.34 -8.05
CA TYR A 354 -5.84 30.02 -7.90
C TYR A 354 -6.37 28.99 -8.89
N GLY A 355 -7.56 29.18 -9.44
CA GLY A 355 -8.25 28.11 -10.15
C GLY A 355 -8.82 27.08 -9.16
N LEU A 356 -8.60 25.79 -9.41
CA LEU A 356 -9.15 24.71 -8.57
C LEU A 356 -8.20 24.24 -7.46
N ASN A 357 -6.95 24.70 -7.45
CA ASN A 357 -5.93 24.31 -6.49
C ASN A 357 -4.91 25.44 -6.31
N VAL A 358 -4.47 25.67 -5.07
CA VAL A 358 -3.33 26.56 -4.81
C VAL A 358 -2.04 25.80 -5.10
N LEU A 359 -1.36 26.16 -6.19
CA LEU A 359 -0.03 25.64 -6.52
C LEU A 359 1.03 26.49 -5.82
N GLN A 360 1.43 26.01 -4.63
CA GLN A 360 2.11 26.81 -3.63
C GLN A 360 3.54 27.22 -4.02
N LYS A 361 4.23 26.43 -4.85
CA LYS A 361 5.60 26.69 -5.33
C LYS A 361 5.60 27.15 -6.77
N ALA A 362 6.64 27.87 -7.16
CA ALA A 362 6.88 28.32 -8.53
C ALA A 362 8.27 27.88 -9.01
N GLY A 363 8.39 27.50 -10.28
CA GLY A 363 9.67 27.13 -10.90
C GLY A 363 10.52 28.34 -11.29
N ALA A 364 9.90 29.48 -11.59
CA ALA A 364 10.60 30.70 -11.97
C ALA A 364 11.05 31.51 -10.74
N ALA A 365 12.31 31.93 -10.72
CA ALA A 365 12.82 32.85 -9.71
C ALA A 365 12.05 34.18 -9.75
N GLY A 366 11.70 34.72 -8.59
CA GLY A 366 10.97 35.99 -8.48
C GLY A 366 9.47 35.94 -8.80
N ALA A 367 8.90 34.74 -9.07
CA ALA A 367 7.45 34.59 -9.22
C ALA A 367 6.72 34.94 -7.91
N ALA A 368 5.47 35.41 -8.03
CA ALA A 368 4.62 35.74 -6.87
C ALA A 368 4.50 34.54 -5.92
N ASP A 369 4.69 34.77 -4.63
CA ASP A 369 4.62 33.74 -3.59
C ASP A 369 3.16 33.47 -3.20
N TYR A 370 2.71 32.23 -3.43
CA TYR A 370 1.36 31.76 -3.10
C TYR A 370 1.39 30.64 -2.06
N GLY A 371 2.48 30.55 -1.29
CA GLY A 371 2.56 29.61 -0.17
C GLY A 371 1.40 29.78 0.81
N VAL A 372 0.96 28.65 1.36
CA VAL A 372 -0.01 28.59 2.45
C VAL A 372 0.74 28.14 3.69
N ASN A 373 0.59 28.86 4.80
CA ASN A 373 1.18 28.50 6.08
C ASN A 373 0.10 28.04 7.05
N VAL A 374 0.45 27.11 7.94
CA VAL A 374 -0.33 26.91 9.17
C VAL A 374 0.10 28.00 10.14
N GLN A 375 -0.67 29.09 10.23
CA GLN A 375 -0.31 30.25 11.05
C GLN A 375 -0.35 29.92 12.55
N ALA A 376 -1.43 29.27 12.98
CA ALA A 376 -1.68 28.90 14.37
C ALA A 376 -2.66 27.73 14.44
N TYR A 377 -2.90 27.25 15.65
CA TYR A 377 -3.98 26.31 15.94
C TYR A 377 -4.94 26.94 16.96
N THR A 378 -6.24 26.82 16.71
CA THR A 378 -7.26 27.10 17.72
C THR A 378 -7.56 25.82 18.47
N THR A 379 -7.51 25.88 19.80
CA THR A 379 -7.68 24.72 20.66
C THR A 379 -9.01 24.76 21.41
N THR A 380 -9.69 23.62 21.46
CA THR A 380 -10.87 23.37 22.30
C THR A 380 -10.63 22.15 23.16
N VAL A 381 -11.02 22.17 24.43
CA VAL A 381 -10.85 21.04 25.34
C VAL A 381 -12.20 20.35 25.56
N ARG A 382 -12.24 19.04 25.30
CA ARG A 382 -13.34 18.17 25.75
C ARG A 382 -12.96 17.52 27.07
N THR A 383 -13.85 17.55 28.05
CA THR A 383 -13.65 16.85 29.33
C THR A 383 -14.57 15.63 29.34
N LEU A 384 -14.00 14.44 29.48
CA LEU A 384 -14.72 13.17 29.52
C LEU A 384 -15.36 12.94 30.90
N ALA A 385 -16.25 11.95 31.00
CA ALA A 385 -17.02 11.69 32.23
C ALA A 385 -16.14 11.35 33.45
N ASP A 386 -14.94 10.80 33.21
CA ASP A 386 -13.95 10.49 34.25
C ASP A 386 -12.92 11.61 34.50
N GLY A 387 -13.13 12.79 33.88
CA GLY A 387 -12.26 13.95 34.02
C GLY A 387 -11.06 13.99 33.08
N GLU A 388 -10.83 12.96 32.25
CA GLU A 388 -9.79 13.03 31.22
C GLU A 388 -10.07 14.19 30.25
N LYS A 389 -9.03 14.96 29.92
CA LYS A 389 -9.13 16.11 29.00
C LYS A 389 -8.56 15.71 27.64
N VAL A 390 -9.38 15.79 26.61
CA VAL A 390 -8.98 15.59 25.21
C VAL A 390 -8.90 16.96 24.54
N GLU A 391 -7.70 17.35 24.14
CA GLU A 391 -7.44 18.60 23.46
C GLU A 391 -7.63 18.45 21.94
N LEU A 392 -8.53 19.23 21.37
CA LEU A 392 -8.83 19.29 19.95
C LEU A 392 -8.26 20.56 19.33
N GLN A 393 -7.40 20.43 18.32
CA GLN A 393 -6.86 21.58 17.60
C GLN A 393 -7.46 21.71 16.19
N LYS A 394 -7.66 22.94 15.73
CA LYS A 394 -8.07 23.28 14.35
C LYS A 394 -7.06 24.25 13.75
N PRO A 395 -6.47 23.95 12.58
CA PRO A 395 -5.49 24.84 11.96
C PRO A 395 -6.13 26.15 11.47
N VAL A 396 -5.37 27.24 11.63
CA VAL A 396 -5.65 28.54 11.03
C VAL A 396 -4.64 28.75 9.92
N TYR A 397 -5.11 28.86 8.68
CA TYR A 397 -4.26 29.01 7.50
C TYR A 397 -4.03 30.48 7.15
N ALA A 398 -2.80 30.83 6.79
CA ALA A 398 -2.45 32.13 6.22
C ALA A 398 -2.00 31.95 4.78
N PHE A 399 -2.62 32.68 3.87
CA PHE A 399 -2.27 32.70 2.44
C PHE A 399 -1.33 33.88 2.19
N LYS A 400 -0.22 33.64 1.48
CA LYS A 400 0.67 34.73 1.05
C LYS A 400 0.10 35.54 -0.12
N GLY A 401 -0.78 34.93 -0.92
CA GLY A 401 -1.61 35.65 -1.90
C GLY A 401 -3.00 36.00 -1.33
N PRO A 402 -3.94 36.42 -2.19
CA PRO A 402 -5.33 36.64 -1.81
C PRO A 402 -5.94 35.43 -1.07
N VAL A 403 -6.73 35.65 -0.03
CA VAL A 403 -7.42 34.52 0.63
C VAL A 403 -8.57 34.04 -0.28
N PRO A 404 -8.63 32.75 -0.67
CA PRO A 404 -9.74 32.23 -1.47
C PRO A 404 -11.06 32.35 -0.71
N ALA A 405 -12.15 32.65 -1.43
CA ALA A 405 -13.49 32.70 -0.82
C ALA A 405 -13.91 31.34 -0.24
N GLN A 406 -13.48 30.25 -0.88
CA GLN A 406 -13.71 28.88 -0.46
C GLN A 406 -12.43 28.05 -0.66
N PHE A 407 -12.05 27.26 0.35
CA PHE A 407 -10.93 26.35 0.27
C PHE A 407 -11.12 25.07 1.10
N SER A 408 -10.32 24.05 0.76
CA SER A 408 -10.24 22.78 1.48
C SER A 408 -8.78 22.35 1.57
N ALA A 409 -8.22 22.41 2.79
CA ALA A 409 -6.86 21.96 3.06
C ALA A 409 -6.85 20.45 3.27
N ARG A 410 -5.96 19.75 2.58
CA ARG A 410 -5.94 18.28 2.53
C ARG A 410 -4.53 17.74 2.65
N GLN A 411 -4.34 16.78 3.55
CA GLN A 411 -3.16 15.93 3.56
C GLN A 411 -3.26 14.89 2.45
N ALA A 412 -2.12 14.52 1.88
CA ALA A 412 -2.03 13.33 1.07
C ALA A 412 -2.38 12.11 1.93
N PRO A 413 -3.31 11.23 1.50
CA PRO A 413 -3.59 9.98 2.20
C PRO A 413 -2.44 8.99 1.99
N GLN A 414 -2.34 7.98 2.84
CA GLN A 414 -1.51 6.80 2.54
C GLN A 414 -2.06 6.07 1.30
N VAL A 415 -1.20 5.44 0.52
CA VAL A 415 -1.54 4.84 -0.79
C VAL A 415 -1.61 3.31 -0.81
N ILE A 416 -1.45 2.66 0.35
CA ILE A 416 -1.51 1.20 0.47
C ILE A 416 -2.92 0.64 0.23
N GLY A 417 -3.00 -0.52 -0.43
CA GLY A 417 -4.26 -1.26 -0.62
C GLY A 417 -5.28 -0.62 -1.56
N VAL A 418 -4.91 0.43 -2.31
CA VAL A 418 -5.87 1.13 -3.17
C VAL A 418 -6.38 0.25 -4.32
N GLY A 419 -5.58 -0.69 -4.83
CA GLY A 419 -6.04 -1.69 -5.82
C GLY A 419 -7.10 -2.65 -5.25
N LEU A 420 -6.99 -3.06 -3.99
CA LEU A 420 -8.02 -3.88 -3.33
C LEU A 420 -9.35 -3.11 -3.21
N LEU A 421 -9.30 -1.81 -2.92
CA LEU A 421 -10.49 -0.95 -2.87
C LEU A 421 -11.09 -0.71 -4.26
N GLU A 422 -10.26 -0.63 -5.30
CA GLU A 422 -10.68 -0.57 -6.70
C GLU A 422 -11.38 -1.85 -7.15
N ALA A 423 -10.90 -3.00 -6.67
CA ALA A 423 -11.44 -4.32 -6.97
C ALA A 423 -12.77 -4.64 -6.27
N LEU A 424 -13.29 -3.75 -5.40
CA LEU A 424 -14.60 -3.95 -4.77
C LEU A 424 -15.73 -3.80 -5.81
N PRO A 425 -16.66 -4.77 -5.92
CA PRO A 425 -17.84 -4.61 -6.76
C PRO A 425 -18.62 -3.35 -6.38
N GLU A 426 -19.16 -2.63 -7.35
CA GLU A 426 -20.01 -1.46 -7.10
C GLU A 426 -21.19 -1.83 -6.19
N SER A 427 -21.83 -2.97 -6.46
CA SER A 427 -22.94 -3.48 -5.67
C SER A 427 -22.60 -3.71 -4.20
N THR A 428 -21.36 -4.13 -3.87
CA THR A 428 -20.89 -4.29 -2.49
C THR A 428 -20.90 -2.97 -1.73
N VAL A 429 -20.46 -1.88 -2.36
CA VAL A 429 -20.44 -0.55 -1.74
C VAL A 429 -21.83 0.06 -1.69
N LEU A 430 -22.62 -0.08 -2.76
CA LEU A 430 -23.97 0.45 -2.84
C LEU A 430 -24.93 -0.23 -1.85
N ALA A 431 -24.73 -1.52 -1.55
CA ALA A 431 -25.51 -2.25 -0.56
C ALA A 431 -25.27 -1.76 0.88
N LEU A 432 -24.18 -1.02 1.14
CA LEU A 432 -23.90 -0.40 2.43
C LEU A 432 -24.50 1.00 2.55
N ALA A 433 -25.04 1.57 1.47
CA ALA A 433 -25.61 2.90 1.49
C ALA A 433 -26.96 2.90 2.19
N ASP A 434 -27.15 3.83 3.13
CA ASP A 434 -28.40 4.02 3.86
C ASP A 434 -28.78 5.52 3.87
N PRO A 435 -29.02 6.15 2.69
CA PRO A 435 -29.34 7.57 2.63
C PRO A 435 -30.58 7.97 3.44
N GLY A 436 -31.45 7.00 3.75
CA GLY A 436 -32.71 7.19 4.46
C GLY A 436 -32.63 6.93 5.97
N ASP A 437 -31.49 6.48 6.52
CA ASP A 437 -31.36 6.04 7.92
C ASP A 437 -32.44 4.99 8.27
N ALA A 438 -32.62 4.01 7.37
CA ALA A 438 -33.69 3.03 7.45
C ALA A 438 -33.57 2.13 8.70
N ASN A 439 -32.36 1.97 9.24
CA ASN A 439 -32.11 1.23 10.47
C ASN A 439 -32.23 2.09 11.75
N GLY A 440 -32.37 3.42 11.63
CA GLY A 440 -32.53 4.35 12.73
C GLY A 440 -31.31 4.50 13.65
N ASP A 441 -30.11 4.16 13.17
CA ASP A 441 -28.87 4.30 13.95
C ASP A 441 -28.24 5.71 13.86
N GLY A 442 -28.78 6.57 12.98
CA GLY A 442 -28.35 7.95 12.76
C GLY A 442 -27.28 8.11 11.67
N ILE A 443 -26.86 7.02 11.01
CA ILE A 443 -25.82 7.00 9.99
C ILE A 443 -26.47 6.91 8.60
N ARG A 444 -26.15 7.86 7.72
CA ARG A 444 -26.80 8.05 6.41
C ARG A 444 -25.86 7.87 5.22
N GLY A 445 -24.93 6.93 5.31
CA GLY A 445 -23.88 6.76 4.31
C GLY A 445 -24.38 6.84 2.87
N VAL A 446 -23.85 7.77 2.07
CA VAL A 446 -24.25 7.97 0.68
C VAL A 446 -23.09 7.71 -0.29
N ALA A 447 -23.39 7.02 -1.39
CA ALA A 447 -22.41 6.82 -2.45
C ALA A 447 -22.21 8.11 -3.25
N ASN A 448 -20.95 8.48 -3.52
CA ASN A 448 -20.67 9.54 -4.49
C ASN A 448 -20.64 8.96 -5.90
N LEU A 449 -21.29 9.63 -6.84
CA LEU A 449 -21.30 9.25 -8.26
C LEU A 449 -20.54 10.29 -9.06
N VAL A 450 -19.60 9.82 -9.88
CA VAL A 450 -18.61 10.68 -10.56
C VAL A 450 -18.54 10.35 -12.04
N ILE A 451 -18.18 11.33 -12.86
CA ILE A 451 -17.96 11.12 -14.29
C ILE A 451 -16.53 10.62 -14.48
N ASP A 452 -16.40 9.48 -15.15
CA ASP A 452 -15.11 8.98 -15.63
C ASP A 452 -14.61 9.88 -16.78
N PRO A 453 -13.44 10.53 -16.64
CA PRO A 453 -12.94 11.46 -17.63
C PRO A 453 -12.60 10.80 -18.98
N GLU A 454 -12.33 9.49 -19.00
CA GLU A 454 -11.93 8.78 -20.22
C GLU A 454 -13.16 8.29 -21.00
N THR A 455 -14.19 7.82 -20.30
CA THR A 455 -15.38 7.20 -20.93
C THR A 455 -16.62 8.09 -20.94
N GLY A 456 -16.64 9.16 -20.14
CA GLY A 456 -17.82 9.99 -19.91
C GLY A 456 -18.95 9.30 -19.13
N GLN A 457 -18.75 8.05 -18.69
CA GLN A 457 -19.74 7.28 -17.96
C GLN A 457 -19.84 7.73 -16.51
N THR A 458 -21.03 7.62 -15.93
CA THR A 458 -21.21 7.78 -14.48
C THR A 458 -20.77 6.51 -13.78
N ARG A 459 -19.85 6.63 -12.82
CA ARG A 459 -19.29 5.53 -12.03
C ARG A 459 -19.37 5.83 -10.53
N LEU A 460 -19.24 4.78 -9.72
CA LEU A 460 -19.06 4.92 -8.28
C LEU A 460 -17.72 5.60 -8.00
N GLY A 461 -17.74 6.64 -7.17
CA GLY A 461 -16.55 7.31 -6.66
C GLY A 461 -15.95 6.56 -5.47
N ARG A 462 -14.62 6.40 -5.45
CA ARG A 462 -13.88 5.59 -4.48
C ARG A 462 -12.70 6.33 -3.85
N PHE A 463 -12.02 7.16 -4.62
CA PHE A 463 -10.74 7.76 -4.22
C PHE A 463 -10.81 9.26 -3.94
N GLY A 464 -9.80 9.75 -3.22
CA GLY A 464 -9.78 11.08 -2.61
C GLY A 464 -10.58 11.15 -1.31
N TRP A 465 -10.53 12.32 -0.66
CA TRP A 465 -11.20 12.56 0.63
C TRP A 465 -12.73 12.62 0.53
N LYS A 466 -13.27 12.96 -0.65
CA LYS A 466 -14.71 13.05 -0.92
C LYS A 466 -15.18 12.03 -1.98
N ALA A 467 -14.46 10.91 -2.14
CA ALA A 467 -14.80 9.86 -3.10
C ALA A 467 -15.04 10.42 -4.53
N ALA A 468 -14.23 11.38 -4.98
CA ALA A 468 -14.49 12.15 -6.19
C ALA A 468 -13.89 11.51 -7.47
N LYS A 469 -13.27 10.33 -7.35
CA LYS A 469 -12.52 9.64 -8.41
C LYS A 469 -12.92 8.18 -8.46
N ALA A 470 -13.18 7.66 -9.65
CA ALA A 470 -13.71 6.31 -9.84
C ALA A 470 -12.64 5.21 -9.75
N SER A 471 -11.43 5.50 -10.24
CA SER A 471 -10.33 4.55 -10.40
C SER A 471 -9.01 5.09 -9.84
N VAL A 472 -8.06 4.20 -9.56
CA VAL A 472 -6.67 4.56 -9.22
C VAL A 472 -6.04 5.35 -10.37
N ARG A 473 -6.34 4.96 -11.61
CA ARG A 473 -5.94 5.69 -12.82
C ARG A 473 -6.46 7.13 -12.85
N HIS A 474 -7.75 7.34 -12.60
CA HIS A 474 -8.34 8.68 -12.51
C HIS A 474 -7.65 9.50 -11.41
N GLN A 475 -7.47 8.92 -10.21
CA GLN A 475 -6.79 9.59 -9.10
C GLN A 475 -5.34 9.97 -9.41
N ALA A 476 -4.55 9.08 -10.01
CA ALA A 476 -3.16 9.34 -10.36
C ALA A 476 -3.03 10.41 -11.44
N ALA A 477 -3.84 10.32 -12.51
CA ALA A 477 -3.83 11.27 -13.61
C ALA A 477 -4.25 12.68 -13.16
N GLU A 478 -5.26 12.79 -12.30
CA GLU A 478 -5.69 14.08 -11.77
C GLU A 478 -4.65 14.68 -10.81
N ALA A 479 -4.00 13.88 -9.98
CA ALA A 479 -2.94 14.35 -9.09
C ALA A 479 -1.73 14.90 -9.87
N LEU A 480 -1.31 14.22 -10.95
CA LEU A 480 -0.24 14.69 -11.82
C LEU A 480 -0.51 16.10 -12.35
N VAL A 481 -1.73 16.36 -12.86
CA VAL A 481 -2.05 17.65 -13.47
C VAL A 481 -2.38 18.73 -12.44
N ASN A 482 -3.11 18.40 -11.37
CA ASN A 482 -3.61 19.39 -10.41
C ASN A 482 -2.61 19.69 -9.29
N ASP A 483 -1.71 18.78 -8.92
CA ASP A 483 -0.72 19.02 -7.87
C ASP A 483 0.67 19.34 -8.44
N MET A 484 1.01 18.83 -9.62
CA MET A 484 2.37 18.92 -10.18
C MET A 484 2.42 19.65 -11.53
N GLY A 485 1.28 19.86 -12.19
CA GLY A 485 1.23 20.43 -13.53
C GLY A 485 1.84 19.51 -14.61
N VAL A 486 1.96 18.22 -14.32
CA VAL A 486 2.41 17.18 -15.27
C VAL A 486 1.19 16.65 -16.01
N VAL A 487 1.22 16.65 -17.34
CA VAL A 487 0.10 16.18 -18.17
C VAL A 487 0.18 14.67 -18.39
N SER A 488 -0.95 14.06 -18.73
CA SER A 488 -1.09 12.62 -19.04
C SER A 488 -2.09 12.42 -20.18
N PRO A 489 -2.25 11.20 -20.74
CA PRO A 489 -3.26 10.93 -21.76
C PRO A 489 -4.70 11.25 -21.31
N VAL A 490 -4.99 11.12 -20.01
CA VAL A 490 -6.31 11.43 -19.42
C VAL A 490 -6.53 12.94 -19.32
N TYR A 491 -5.49 13.70 -18.98
CA TYR A 491 -5.52 15.16 -18.86
C TYR A 491 -4.38 15.79 -19.69
N PRO A 492 -4.60 16.01 -21.00
CA PRO A 492 -3.56 16.46 -21.93
C PRO A 492 -3.27 17.97 -21.85
N SER A 493 -3.95 18.71 -20.97
CA SER A 493 -3.77 20.14 -20.79
C SER A 493 -3.56 20.48 -19.32
N ARG A 494 -2.61 21.38 -19.04
CA ARG A 494 -2.25 21.79 -17.67
C ARG A 494 -3.39 22.53 -16.98
N SER A 495 -3.53 22.30 -15.68
CA SER A 495 -4.42 23.05 -14.79
C SER A 495 -3.72 24.33 -14.31
N CYS A 496 -3.75 25.37 -15.14
CA CYS A 496 -3.02 26.61 -14.84
C CYS A 496 -3.68 27.40 -13.73
N GLN A 497 -2.84 27.86 -12.81
CA GLN A 497 -3.24 28.87 -11.85
C GLN A 497 -3.62 30.17 -12.60
N ARG A 498 -4.79 30.76 -12.29
CA ARG A 498 -5.38 31.83 -13.11
C ARG A 498 -4.65 33.17 -13.08
N ALA A 499 -4.02 33.52 -11.95
CA ALA A 499 -3.22 34.73 -11.83
C ALA A 499 -1.79 34.61 -12.41
N ALA A 500 -1.44 33.46 -13.01
CA ALA A 500 -0.19 33.26 -13.73
C ALA A 500 -0.41 33.37 -15.24
N THR A 501 0.67 33.56 -16.00
CA THR A 501 0.64 33.43 -17.47
C THR A 501 -0.02 32.09 -17.85
N ASP A 502 -0.93 32.11 -18.82
CA ASP A 502 -1.62 30.90 -19.25
C ASP A 502 -0.61 29.83 -19.67
N CYS A 503 -0.55 28.77 -18.88
CA CYS A 503 0.42 27.69 -19.03
C CYS A 503 -0.10 26.56 -19.94
N ARG A 504 -1.31 26.72 -20.52
CA ARG A 504 -1.95 25.74 -21.42
C ARG A 504 -1.31 25.74 -22.82
N SER A 505 -0.61 26.82 -23.17
CA SER A 505 -0.08 27.08 -24.52
C SER A 505 1.30 26.48 -24.82
N ASN A 506 1.83 25.57 -23.99
CA ASN A 506 3.14 24.94 -24.25
C ASN A 506 3.04 23.41 -24.44
N PRO A 507 2.89 22.92 -25.68
CA PRO A 507 2.81 21.50 -26.00
C PRO A 507 4.17 20.91 -26.48
N GLN A 508 5.31 21.27 -25.90
CA GLN A 508 6.55 20.55 -26.18
C GLN A 508 6.80 19.43 -25.15
N GLY A 509 6.20 18.26 -25.40
CA GLY A 509 6.86 16.95 -25.20
C GLY A 509 7.21 16.42 -23.80
N SER A 510 6.66 16.92 -22.69
CA SER A 510 7.18 16.58 -21.35
C SER A 510 6.12 16.16 -20.30
N GLY A 511 5.12 15.38 -20.70
CA GLY A 511 4.20 14.71 -19.76
C GLY A 511 4.50 13.23 -19.59
N VAL A 512 3.72 12.53 -18.77
CA VAL A 512 3.75 11.06 -18.79
C VAL A 512 2.93 10.56 -19.98
N ASN A 513 3.42 9.54 -20.68
CA ASN A 513 2.69 8.82 -21.71
C ASN A 513 1.82 7.71 -21.09
N GLU A 514 1.13 6.94 -21.95
CA GLU A 514 0.24 5.86 -21.51
C GLU A 514 0.98 4.77 -20.71
N GLN A 515 2.16 4.36 -21.17
CA GLN A 515 2.95 3.33 -20.48
C GLN A 515 3.41 3.83 -19.09
N GLU A 516 3.79 5.10 -18.99
CA GLU A 516 4.24 5.72 -17.75
C GLU A 516 3.11 5.93 -16.76
N LEU A 517 1.94 6.39 -17.21
CA LEU A 517 0.75 6.45 -16.37
C LEU A 517 0.37 5.04 -15.88
N GLN A 518 0.34 4.06 -16.78
CA GLN A 518 0.04 2.68 -16.42
C GLN A 518 1.03 2.13 -15.40
N ARG A 519 2.34 2.41 -15.54
CA ARG A 519 3.36 2.02 -14.55
C ARG A 519 3.04 2.54 -13.15
N VAL A 520 2.73 3.83 -13.01
CA VAL A 520 2.35 4.42 -11.71
C VAL A 520 1.09 3.75 -11.15
N VAL A 521 0.09 3.52 -11.99
CA VAL A 521 -1.17 2.87 -11.60
C VAL A 521 -0.92 1.44 -11.11
N GLN A 522 -0.12 0.66 -11.83
CA GLN A 522 0.23 -0.73 -11.45
C GLN A 522 1.00 -0.80 -10.13
N TYR A 523 1.89 0.15 -9.88
CA TYR A 523 2.54 0.26 -8.57
C TYR A 523 1.52 0.46 -7.46
N LEU A 524 0.61 1.41 -7.63
CA LEU A 524 -0.43 1.73 -6.64
C LEU A 524 -1.42 0.56 -6.43
N GLU A 525 -1.83 -0.12 -7.51
CA GLU A 525 -2.74 -1.27 -7.45
C GLU A 525 -2.13 -2.46 -6.68
N LEU A 526 -0.83 -2.69 -6.84
CA LEU A 526 -0.11 -3.84 -6.29
C LEU A 526 0.62 -3.54 -4.96
N LEU A 527 0.41 -2.35 -4.37
CA LEU A 527 0.87 -2.03 -3.02
C LEU A 527 0.08 -2.81 -1.97
N ALA A 528 0.79 -3.62 -1.20
CA ALA A 528 0.20 -4.38 -0.12
C ALA A 528 -0.23 -3.51 1.07
N VAL A 529 -0.99 -4.13 1.96
CA VAL A 529 -1.30 -3.61 3.30
C VAL A 529 -0.65 -4.51 4.35
N PRO A 530 -0.19 -3.96 5.49
CA PRO A 530 0.27 -4.81 6.59
C PRO A 530 -0.88 -5.68 7.11
N ALA A 531 -0.59 -6.94 7.44
CA ALA A 531 -1.50 -7.73 8.26
C ALA A 531 -1.71 -7.07 9.63
N GLN A 532 -2.88 -7.27 10.22
CA GLN A 532 -3.17 -6.82 11.57
C GLN A 532 -2.18 -7.47 12.56
N ARG A 533 -1.52 -6.64 13.36
CA ARG A 533 -0.51 -7.04 14.35
C ARG A 533 -1.13 -7.46 15.69
N SER A 534 -2.15 -8.31 15.68
CA SER A 534 -2.89 -8.73 16.88
C SER A 534 -2.30 -9.96 17.58
N LEU A 535 -1.38 -10.68 16.92
CA LEU A 535 -0.76 -11.89 17.44
C LEU A 535 0.60 -11.60 18.08
N ARG A 536 0.92 -12.34 19.14
CA ARG A 536 2.24 -12.29 19.75
C ARG A 536 3.20 -13.22 19.02
N SER A 537 4.29 -12.66 18.49
CA SER A 537 5.41 -13.43 17.95
C SER A 537 6.22 -14.08 19.07
N ALA A 538 6.67 -15.32 18.86
CA ALA A 538 7.42 -16.08 19.86
C ALA A 538 8.94 -15.86 19.75
N PHE A 539 9.37 -14.66 20.13
CA PHE A 539 10.79 -14.34 20.25
C PHE A 539 11.47 -15.25 21.30
N PRO A 540 12.69 -15.75 21.03
CA PRO A 540 13.46 -16.50 22.03
C PRO A 540 13.73 -15.68 23.30
N ALA A 541 13.94 -16.35 24.44
CA ALA A 541 14.29 -15.67 25.68
C ALA A 541 15.59 -14.85 25.53
N GLY A 542 15.58 -13.62 26.05
CA GLY A 542 16.71 -12.69 25.95
C GLY A 542 16.81 -11.95 24.61
N VAL A 543 15.96 -12.25 23.63
CA VAL A 543 15.87 -11.49 22.38
C VAL A 543 14.95 -10.31 22.57
N ARG A 544 15.36 -9.14 22.06
CA ARG A 544 14.52 -7.95 22.03
C ARG A 544 13.30 -8.19 21.15
N VAL A 545 12.13 -7.83 21.67
CA VAL A 545 10.90 -7.76 20.87
C VAL A 545 10.85 -6.40 20.18
N SER A 546 10.65 -6.38 18.87
CA SER A 546 10.48 -5.11 18.16
C SER A 546 9.13 -4.49 18.54
N PRO A 547 9.03 -3.15 18.72
CA PRO A 547 7.81 -2.53 19.27
C PRO A 547 6.52 -2.87 18.52
N GLU A 548 6.58 -3.14 17.21
CA GLU A 548 5.45 -3.58 16.40
C GLU A 548 4.85 -4.94 16.79
N HIS A 549 5.59 -5.78 17.54
CA HIS A 549 5.16 -7.09 18.03
C HIS A 549 4.82 -7.09 19.53
N GLU A 550 5.04 -5.98 20.23
CA GLU A 550 4.74 -5.83 21.65
C GLU A 550 3.24 -5.57 21.86
N VAL A 551 2.44 -6.62 21.70
CA VAL A 551 0.98 -6.54 21.78
C VAL A 551 0.41 -7.42 22.89
N ASN A 552 -0.73 -7.00 23.44
CA ASN A 552 -1.53 -7.77 24.37
C ASN A 552 -2.79 -8.28 23.65
N PRO A 553 -2.84 -9.56 23.21
CA PRO A 553 -3.96 -10.09 22.43
C PRO A 553 -5.32 -9.97 23.14
N ALA A 554 -5.35 -10.10 24.48
CA ALA A 554 -6.59 -9.97 25.24
C ALA A 554 -7.13 -8.53 25.23
N GLN A 555 -6.24 -7.54 25.38
CA GLN A 555 -6.61 -6.13 25.29
C GLN A 555 -7.05 -5.75 23.87
N VAL A 556 -6.36 -6.27 22.84
CA VAL A 556 -6.72 -6.05 21.43
C VAL A 556 -8.10 -6.64 21.12
N ALA A 557 -8.38 -7.88 21.56
CA ALA A 557 -9.68 -8.50 21.39
C ALA A 557 -10.80 -7.72 22.10
N ARG A 558 -10.56 -7.24 23.33
CA ARG A 558 -11.48 -6.35 24.04
C ARG A 558 -11.72 -5.05 23.26
N GLY A 559 -10.67 -4.45 22.71
CA GLY A 559 -10.75 -3.25 21.88
C GLY A 559 -11.61 -3.44 20.63
N ALA A 560 -11.44 -4.55 19.91
CA ALA A 560 -12.23 -4.88 18.73
C ALA A 560 -13.73 -5.05 19.04
N GLN A 561 -14.05 -5.70 20.17
CA GLN A 561 -15.43 -5.84 20.65
C GLN A 561 -16.04 -4.47 20.98
N LEU A 562 -15.30 -3.62 21.69
CA LEU A 562 -15.74 -2.27 22.04
C LEU A 562 -15.92 -1.39 20.82
N PHE A 563 -15.02 -1.47 19.84
CA PHE A 563 -15.12 -0.75 18.56
C PHE A 563 -16.45 -1.05 17.85
N THR A 564 -16.89 -2.31 17.89
CA THR A 564 -18.21 -2.73 17.41
C THR A 564 -19.32 -2.21 18.31
N GLN A 565 -19.20 -2.37 19.63
CA GLN A 565 -20.22 -1.99 20.61
C GLN A 565 -20.57 -0.49 20.58
N VAL A 566 -19.57 0.37 20.39
CA VAL A 566 -19.77 1.83 20.26
C VAL A 566 -20.21 2.24 18.85
N ASN A 567 -20.48 1.28 17.96
CA ASN A 567 -20.93 1.48 16.58
C ASN A 567 -19.94 2.24 15.69
N CYS A 568 -18.62 2.06 15.87
CA CYS A 568 -17.65 2.58 14.88
C CYS A 568 -17.81 1.85 13.53
N VAL A 569 -18.19 0.57 13.57
CA VAL A 569 -18.36 -0.29 12.39
C VAL A 569 -19.51 0.13 11.46
N GLY A 570 -20.41 1.01 11.90
CA GLY A 570 -21.48 1.57 11.06
C GLY A 570 -20.93 2.34 9.84
N CYS A 571 -19.80 3.04 10.01
CA CYS A 571 -19.05 3.63 8.91
C CYS A 571 -17.79 2.81 8.56
N HIS A 572 -17.04 2.38 9.58
CA HIS A 572 -15.80 1.62 9.42
C HIS A 572 -16.07 0.13 9.28
N THR A 573 -16.80 -0.26 8.24
CA THR A 573 -17.15 -1.66 7.94
C THR A 573 -15.91 -2.54 7.93
N ALA A 574 -15.85 -3.49 8.86
CA ALA A 574 -14.63 -4.25 9.14
C ALA A 574 -14.18 -5.08 7.95
N THR A 575 -15.09 -5.82 7.30
CA THR A 575 -14.76 -6.82 6.28
C THR A 575 -15.50 -6.55 4.98
N LEU A 576 -14.79 -6.64 3.86
CA LEU A 576 -15.35 -6.59 2.51
C LEU A 576 -14.78 -7.72 1.65
N LYS A 577 -15.45 -8.00 0.52
CA LYS A 577 -15.01 -8.99 -0.47
C LYS A 577 -14.77 -8.30 -1.81
N THR A 578 -13.57 -8.46 -2.37
CA THR A 578 -13.27 -7.99 -3.72
C THR A 578 -13.93 -8.89 -4.77
N GLY A 579 -14.15 -8.36 -5.97
CA GLY A 579 -14.83 -9.04 -7.07
C GLY A 579 -13.90 -9.96 -7.86
N THR A 580 -14.43 -10.51 -8.94
CA THR A 580 -13.76 -11.47 -9.82
C THR A 580 -13.26 -10.88 -11.13
N THR A 581 -13.40 -9.57 -11.35
CA THR A 581 -13.19 -8.93 -12.67
C THR A 581 -11.96 -8.03 -12.77
N HIS A 582 -11.24 -7.75 -11.68
CA HIS A 582 -10.06 -6.88 -11.70
C HIS A 582 -8.95 -7.45 -12.63
N PRO A 583 -8.23 -6.67 -13.46
CA PRO A 583 -7.18 -7.20 -14.34
C PRO A 583 -6.05 -7.99 -13.64
N PHE A 584 -5.75 -7.65 -12.39
CA PHE A 584 -4.80 -8.37 -11.53
C PHE A 584 -5.48 -9.49 -10.75
N ALA A 585 -4.98 -10.73 -10.91
CA ALA A 585 -5.49 -11.89 -10.19
C ALA A 585 -5.22 -11.80 -8.68
N GLU A 586 -4.14 -11.11 -8.28
CA GLU A 586 -3.79 -10.78 -6.90
C GLU A 586 -4.94 -10.15 -6.12
N LEU A 587 -5.74 -9.34 -6.82
CA LEU A 587 -6.77 -8.49 -6.24
C LEU A 587 -8.18 -9.11 -6.35
N ARG A 588 -8.32 -10.25 -7.05
CA ARG A 588 -9.60 -10.97 -7.20
C ARG A 588 -9.89 -11.82 -5.97
N ASP A 589 -11.17 -11.92 -5.62
CA ASP A 589 -11.69 -12.84 -4.60
C ASP A 589 -10.99 -12.76 -3.24
N GLN A 590 -10.54 -11.57 -2.84
CA GLN A 590 -9.90 -11.32 -1.55
C GLN A 590 -10.94 -10.97 -0.50
N THR A 591 -10.96 -11.70 0.62
CA THR A 591 -11.62 -11.23 1.84
C THR A 591 -10.64 -10.28 2.52
N ILE A 592 -11.02 -9.01 2.64
CA ILE A 592 -10.17 -7.93 3.12
C ILE A 592 -10.76 -7.27 4.37
N HIS A 593 -9.90 -6.67 5.20
CA HIS A 593 -10.29 -5.95 6.41
C HIS A 593 -9.87 -4.46 6.40
N PRO A 594 -10.46 -3.62 5.53
CA PRO A 594 -10.04 -2.24 5.36
C PRO A 594 -10.65 -1.28 6.39
N TYR A 595 -11.70 -1.69 7.11
CA TYR A 595 -12.44 -0.82 8.04
C TYR A 595 -12.96 0.46 7.38
N THR A 596 -13.71 0.30 6.28
CA THR A 596 -14.35 1.38 5.53
C THR A 596 -15.53 0.84 4.72
N ASN A 597 -16.56 1.66 4.56
CA ASN A 597 -17.63 1.42 3.58
C ASN A 597 -17.44 2.21 2.27
N LEU A 598 -16.41 3.07 2.16
CA LEU A 598 -16.16 4.01 1.06
C LEU A 598 -17.28 5.04 0.78
N LEU A 599 -18.27 5.14 1.65
CA LEU A 599 -19.38 6.08 1.53
C LEU A 599 -19.03 7.44 2.11
N LEU A 600 -19.77 8.46 1.69
CA LEU A 600 -19.76 9.79 2.27
C LEU A 600 -20.66 9.83 3.50
N HIS A 601 -20.16 10.46 4.57
CA HIS A 601 -20.89 10.72 5.79
C HIS A 601 -20.77 12.19 6.18
N ASP A 602 -21.85 12.78 6.68
CA ASP A 602 -21.79 14.11 7.30
C ASP A 602 -21.06 14.01 8.65
N MET A 603 -19.84 14.54 8.71
CA MET A 603 -19.01 14.55 9.92
C MET A 603 -19.21 15.80 10.78
N GLY A 604 -20.24 16.59 10.48
CA GLY A 604 -20.66 17.77 11.24
C GLY A 604 -19.82 19.02 10.99
N ALA A 605 -20.29 20.15 11.52
CA ALA A 605 -19.70 21.47 11.33
C ALA A 605 -18.24 21.58 11.82
N GLY A 606 -17.85 20.76 12.80
CA GLY A 606 -16.46 20.69 13.30
C GLY A 606 -15.47 20.29 12.21
N LEU A 607 -15.87 19.37 11.32
CA LEU A 607 -15.04 18.85 10.22
C LEU A 607 -15.44 19.37 8.84
N ALA A 608 -16.38 20.31 8.75
CA ALA A 608 -16.70 20.96 7.48
C ALA A 608 -15.52 21.78 6.94
N ASP A 609 -15.23 21.58 5.65
CA ASP A 609 -14.48 22.55 4.85
C ASP A 609 -15.45 23.60 4.27
N THR A 610 -15.08 24.27 3.17
CA THR A 610 -16.00 25.18 2.47
C THR A 610 -16.16 24.82 0.98
N VAL A 611 -15.71 23.64 0.54
CA VAL A 611 -15.68 23.27 -0.88
C VAL A 611 -16.53 22.03 -1.11
N ALA A 612 -17.57 22.16 -1.94
CA ALA A 612 -18.34 21.02 -2.41
C ALA A 612 -17.67 20.32 -3.60
N GLU A 613 -17.81 18.99 -3.68
CA GLU A 613 -17.31 18.18 -4.80
C GLU A 613 -18.39 17.20 -5.29
N GLY A 614 -19.05 17.57 -6.39
CA GLY A 614 -20.22 16.84 -6.87
C GLY A 614 -21.33 16.87 -5.82
N LYS A 615 -21.78 15.69 -5.37
CA LYS A 615 -22.80 15.57 -4.31
C LYS A 615 -22.23 15.74 -2.89
N ALA A 616 -20.91 15.67 -2.72
CA ALA A 616 -20.27 15.77 -1.42
C ALA A 616 -20.31 17.22 -0.93
N GLN A 617 -21.15 17.47 0.06
CA GLN A 617 -21.26 18.77 0.74
C GLN A 617 -19.99 19.06 1.57
N PRO A 618 -19.82 20.30 2.08
CA PRO A 618 -18.60 20.68 2.80
C PRO A 618 -18.27 19.81 4.03
N SER A 619 -19.28 19.32 4.76
CA SER A 619 -19.12 18.43 5.92
C SER A 619 -19.04 16.95 5.58
N MET A 620 -19.26 16.58 4.31
CA MET A 620 -19.27 15.19 3.88
C MET A 620 -17.87 14.69 3.54
N TRP A 621 -17.48 13.58 4.17
CA TRP A 621 -16.20 12.93 3.96
C TRP A 621 -16.38 11.44 3.70
N ARG A 622 -15.52 10.91 2.83
CA ARG A 622 -15.44 9.46 2.62
C ARG A 622 -14.86 8.82 3.88
N THR A 623 -15.45 7.72 4.34
CA THR A 623 -14.83 6.90 5.39
C THR A 623 -13.45 6.42 4.94
N ALA A 624 -12.38 6.89 5.57
CA ALA A 624 -11.03 6.45 5.24
C ALA A 624 -10.79 5.01 5.75
N PRO A 625 -10.12 4.13 4.99
CA PRO A 625 -9.72 2.82 5.49
C PRO A 625 -8.77 2.97 6.67
N LEU A 626 -8.93 2.12 7.69
CA LEU A 626 -8.10 2.15 8.90
C LEU A 626 -6.92 1.16 8.86
N TRP A 627 -6.82 0.30 7.84
CA TRP A 627 -5.65 -0.57 7.70
C TRP A 627 -4.34 0.25 7.69
N GLY A 628 -3.29 -0.27 8.31
CA GLY A 628 -2.01 0.40 8.50
C GLY A 628 -2.03 1.63 9.44
N ILE A 629 -3.16 2.04 10.03
CA ILE A 629 -3.20 3.25 10.86
C ILE A 629 -2.25 3.16 12.07
N GLY A 630 -2.06 1.95 12.63
CA GLY A 630 -1.11 1.68 13.71
C GLY A 630 0.34 1.64 13.25
N SER A 631 0.59 1.59 11.94
CA SER A 631 1.93 1.61 11.35
C SER A 631 2.45 3.03 11.08
N LEU A 632 1.56 4.04 11.05
CA LEU A 632 1.93 5.44 10.78
C LEU A 632 3.02 6.01 11.69
N PRO A 633 3.05 5.74 13.02
CA PRO A 633 4.12 6.23 13.89
C PRO A 633 5.51 5.76 13.45
N PHE A 634 5.61 4.55 12.88
CA PHE A 634 6.86 4.01 12.36
C PHE A 634 7.18 4.58 10.98
N VAL A 635 6.21 4.59 10.07
CA VAL A 635 6.35 5.12 8.69
C VAL A 635 6.74 6.60 8.67
N GLN A 636 6.21 7.39 9.61
CA GLN A 636 6.51 8.81 9.76
C GLN A 636 7.63 9.09 10.79
N GLY A 637 8.34 8.05 11.23
CA GLY A 637 9.51 8.12 12.12
C GLY A 637 9.19 8.29 13.60
N ALA A 638 8.07 8.92 13.97
CA ALA A 638 7.61 8.98 15.35
C ALA A 638 6.14 9.41 15.47
N ALA A 639 5.50 9.10 16.62
CA ALA A 639 4.11 9.43 16.89
C ALA A 639 3.78 10.93 16.77
N GLN A 640 4.70 11.82 17.18
CA GLN A 640 4.51 13.28 17.07
C GLN A 640 4.44 13.80 15.63
N ASN A 641 4.89 13.01 14.64
CA ASN A 641 4.85 13.36 13.22
C ASN A 641 3.55 12.92 12.55
N VAL A 642 2.75 12.06 13.20
CA VAL A 642 1.50 11.54 12.64
C VAL A 642 0.39 12.55 12.80
N ARG A 643 -0.41 12.72 11.74
CA ARG A 643 -1.64 13.49 11.79
C ARG A 643 -2.80 12.72 11.18
N TYR A 644 -3.99 12.95 11.73
CA TYR A 644 -5.23 12.30 11.34
C TYR A 644 -6.24 13.31 10.81
N LEU A 645 -7.27 12.79 10.13
CA LEU A 645 -8.32 13.53 9.44
C LEU A 645 -7.83 14.22 8.16
N HIS A 646 -8.76 14.78 7.39
CA HIS A 646 -8.49 15.27 6.04
C HIS A 646 -7.43 16.37 5.98
N ASP A 647 -7.38 17.26 6.97
CA ASP A 647 -6.48 18.42 7.04
C ASP A 647 -5.31 18.21 8.00
N GLY A 648 -5.22 17.01 8.60
CA GLY A 648 -4.15 16.69 9.54
C GLY A 648 -4.25 17.41 10.87
N ARG A 649 -5.43 17.85 11.30
CA ARG A 649 -5.57 18.58 12.56
C ARG A 649 -5.32 17.71 13.79
N ALA A 650 -5.72 16.44 13.77
CA ALA A 650 -5.66 15.60 14.97
C ALA A 650 -4.26 14.97 15.14
N ARG A 651 -3.68 15.08 16.34
CA ARG A 651 -2.35 14.56 16.69
C ARG A 651 -2.38 13.13 17.18
N THR A 652 -3.51 12.69 17.72
CA THR A 652 -3.70 11.35 18.29
C THR A 652 -4.99 10.73 17.79
N LEU A 653 -5.12 9.41 17.92
CA LEU A 653 -6.37 8.70 17.64
C LEU A 653 -7.51 9.16 18.58
N MET A 654 -7.20 9.41 19.86
CA MET A 654 -8.17 9.97 20.82
C MET A 654 -8.71 11.33 20.36
N GLU A 655 -7.82 12.22 19.92
CA GLU A 655 -8.19 13.52 19.36
C GLU A 655 -9.00 13.36 18.06
N ALA A 656 -8.60 12.45 17.18
CA ALA A 656 -9.33 12.18 15.94
C ALA A 656 -10.77 11.70 16.23
N ILE A 657 -10.96 10.80 17.20
CA ILE A 657 -12.28 10.36 17.64
C ILE A 657 -13.08 11.55 18.21
N GLY A 658 -12.45 12.40 19.04
CA GLY A 658 -13.11 13.59 19.60
C GLY A 658 -13.60 14.63 18.56
N TRP A 659 -13.05 14.60 17.34
CA TRP A 659 -13.51 15.41 16.22
C TRP A 659 -14.71 14.84 15.46
N HIS A 660 -15.03 13.56 15.62
CA HIS A 660 -16.18 12.94 14.94
C HIS A 660 -17.47 13.59 15.43
N GLY A 661 -18.24 14.21 14.54
CA GLY A 661 -19.58 14.74 14.82
C GLY A 661 -20.55 14.36 13.71
N GLY A 662 -21.71 15.04 13.66
CA GLY A 662 -22.73 14.74 12.65
C GLY A 662 -23.26 13.32 12.84
N GLU A 663 -23.21 12.50 11.79
CA GLU A 663 -23.62 11.10 11.83
C GLU A 663 -22.83 10.27 12.86
N ALA A 664 -21.58 10.66 13.15
CA ALA A 664 -20.73 9.95 14.10
C ALA A 664 -20.86 10.44 15.57
N ASP A 665 -21.74 11.41 15.86
CA ASP A 665 -21.90 11.97 17.21
C ASP A 665 -22.26 10.90 18.25
N ASN A 666 -23.15 9.96 17.89
CA ASN A 666 -23.57 8.87 18.79
C ASN A 666 -22.41 7.93 19.11
N SER A 667 -21.63 7.53 18.10
CA SER A 667 -20.48 6.62 18.28
C SER A 667 -19.36 7.29 19.09
N ARG A 668 -19.08 8.58 18.84
CA ARG A 668 -18.14 9.37 19.65
C ARG A 668 -18.57 9.38 21.12
N GLN A 669 -19.82 9.75 21.40
CA GLN A 669 -20.32 9.86 22.77
C GLN A 669 -20.26 8.53 23.52
N ARG A 670 -20.60 7.42 22.85
CA ARG A 670 -20.48 6.07 23.43
C ARG A 670 -19.03 5.72 23.76
N PHE A 671 -18.08 6.06 22.88
CA PHE A 671 -16.65 5.88 23.14
C PHE A 671 -16.17 6.76 24.30
N GLU A 672 -16.55 8.04 24.33
CA GLU A 672 -16.21 8.98 25.40
C GLU A 672 -16.75 8.52 26.77
N ALA A 673 -17.87 7.80 26.78
CA ALA A 673 -18.50 7.25 27.98
C ALA A 673 -17.91 5.90 28.45
N LEU A 674 -17.04 5.25 27.66
CA LEU A 674 -16.33 4.04 28.10
C LEU A 674 -15.42 4.36 29.28
N SER A 675 -15.04 3.34 30.07
CA SER A 675 -13.98 3.50 31.07
C SER A 675 -12.64 3.84 30.41
N LYS A 676 -11.71 4.44 31.16
CA LYS A 676 -10.36 4.73 30.67
C LYS A 676 -9.66 3.49 30.08
N ASP A 677 -9.80 2.34 30.75
CA ASP A 677 -9.19 1.08 30.30
C ASP A 677 -9.83 0.55 29.02
N ASP A 678 -11.15 0.68 28.88
CA ASP A 678 -11.87 0.30 27.66
C ASP A 678 -11.52 1.23 26.49
N ARG A 679 -11.39 2.55 26.72
CA ARG A 679 -10.87 3.47 25.68
C ARG A 679 -9.45 3.09 25.28
N ALA A 680 -8.59 2.78 26.23
CA ALA A 680 -7.23 2.30 25.96
C ALA A 680 -7.23 0.98 25.17
N ALA A 681 -8.18 0.07 25.43
CA ALA A 681 -8.32 -1.16 24.68
C ALA A 681 -8.70 -0.90 23.20
N VAL A 682 -9.65 0.01 22.94
CA VAL A 682 -9.99 0.43 21.56
C VAL A 682 -8.78 1.03 20.85
N LEU A 683 -8.02 1.90 21.53
CA LEU A 683 -6.79 2.47 20.97
C LEU A 683 -5.71 1.42 20.71
N ALA A 684 -5.57 0.41 21.58
CA ALA A 684 -4.67 -0.71 21.38
C ALA A 684 -5.07 -1.54 20.15
N PHE A 685 -6.36 -1.80 19.96
CA PHE A 685 -6.87 -2.44 18.75
C PHE A 685 -6.53 -1.64 17.49
N LEU A 686 -6.81 -0.33 17.46
CA LEU A 686 -6.45 0.54 16.33
C LEU A 686 -4.94 0.57 16.06
N ALA A 687 -4.10 0.47 17.09
CA ALA A 687 -2.65 0.40 16.95
C ALA A 687 -2.16 -0.91 16.29
N THR A 688 -2.99 -1.95 16.27
CA THR A 688 -2.67 -3.21 15.55
C THR A 688 -3.07 -3.18 14.08
N LEU A 689 -3.93 -2.25 13.66
CA LEU A 689 -4.44 -2.16 12.29
C LEU A 689 -3.40 -1.66 11.28
#